data_AF-A0A420MW31-F1
#
_entry.id   AF-A0A420MW31-F1
#
_cell.length_a   1.000
_cell.length_b   1.000
_cell.length_c   1.000
_cell.angle_alpha   90.00
_cell.angle_beta   90.00
_cell.angle_gamma   90.00
#
_symmetry.space_group_name_H-M   'P 1'
#
loop_
_entity.id
_entity.type
_entity.pdbx_description
1 polymer ?
#
loop_
_entity_poly.entity_id
_entity_poly.type
_entity_poly.pdbx_seq_one_letter_code
_entity_poly.pdbx_strand_id
1 'polypeptide(L)'
;MQLVNADETIMRLAYEKLSTMESAELADLKKLASDCFTSRLMVTLVLDGLDEAMDNEHEVSINWCLNELLPVAKSCSCKIKVLICGQRDGRLDALLSSYPQIRLDMVDDHQYDIEQFTKTQAAKIRARFSLTQDEEESLIFKVSGASQGMFLYARVVLDNLAAMDSIQEFEDELEGDTFPEDLDQAYDLIAQRILKKHGPSRHKTVKKILGWVVCATRPLRWREIQSRFCIDANKETCNIRNLRRDSCKSICSSLVDVTNCDLFPNVESEQVVSMVHETATKYLVRNDTVNLLQEHIDMALFCCRYLSSRSFTTGKSQSISADIHSGYFGFLDYAAAHYTVHIQEAEASEISTDSAPKLESVKAAAVDLVKANCKDAKEAAIDAEESDKVAQGLNLAIQDNVLVVRTLIGLQREKSETAIFDATEGPLRYKCHKIQCSKFATGCSSEATLKRHLAVHERPFRCPHTDCFAHTVGYASPKRLKSHNEAFHQSVSRAKAVFPADLETGEWSLYEACKAGNLDEVKRFHREGANLYFTLPKTVSPLCAAVEAGHGHVCKYLVDSGVNPLRRASREMASRTPIVAAIYRERLEILDFFLRSGNGPDDRGLAEVIARAIHADRPAALKMVLAARQPRDHEDMIKLVPVEILSQTDLRSFRIDSHSMDATLIHAWFQYVKPEFYNEKGAFIAPSDRSEYKIWGDTFFREHRFLHRAVSRRCHSFATFLMDIGSEDYLQVQDHNGETALHDCIRKVCQGDCSSCMYLVQRLLQCGGGRLANIPSNNGELPAHTAMMRNISQAALRAILNNTGDINHRDNSGESPLHKAMSADGLRVLLENKSVDLFSTNNKGQTVFSASIGDSFKIINATLAFNINAVEHLFEAEPRLAWTPDASREGFTPLHHAMKLLESLKLGSYERERIHRVAKFLLTCSEAKRVLVAYEARSTDADRKKVREFARKEMLQEALDIMDLILFGLV
;
A
#
# COMPACT_ATOMS: atom_id res chain seq x y z
N MET A 1 12.01 -6.08 19.18
CA MET A 1 12.53 -4.75 18.79
C MET A 1 11.97 -4.21 17.47
N GLN A 2 11.97 -4.97 16.37
CA GLN A 2 11.45 -4.50 15.07
C GLN A 2 10.01 -3.96 15.16
N LEU A 3 9.13 -4.71 15.84
CA LEU A 3 7.72 -4.34 16.04
C LEU A 3 7.54 -3.04 16.83
N VAL A 4 8.34 -2.86 17.89
CA VAL A 4 8.34 -1.68 18.78
C VAL A 4 8.80 -0.43 18.03
N ASN A 5 9.85 -0.53 17.21
CA ASN A 5 10.38 0.60 16.46
C ASN A 5 9.49 1.01 15.28
N ALA A 6 8.65 0.10 14.79
CA ALA A 6 7.72 0.38 13.70
C ALA A 6 6.44 1.10 14.17
N ASP A 7 6.13 1.10 15.47
CA ASP A 7 4.84 1.56 16.00
C ASP A 7 4.95 2.23 17.37
N GLU A 8 4.69 3.53 17.42
CA GLU A 8 4.73 4.33 18.65
C GLU A 8 3.71 3.85 19.70
N THR A 9 2.63 3.15 19.30
CA THR A 9 1.63 2.55 20.19
C THR A 9 2.20 1.37 20.96
N ILE A 10 2.90 0.48 20.23
CA ILE A 10 3.55 -0.69 20.81
C ILE A 10 4.73 -0.24 21.67
N MET A 11 5.42 0.82 21.25
CA MET A 11 6.46 1.44 22.06
C MET A 11 5.94 2.01 23.37
N ARG A 12 4.77 2.65 23.36
CA ARG A 12 4.12 3.11 24.60
C ARG A 12 3.71 1.94 25.49
N LEU A 13 3.07 0.91 24.93
CA LEU A 13 2.69 -0.30 25.67
C LEU A 13 3.91 -0.98 26.30
N ALA A 14 4.99 -1.12 25.53
CA ALA A 14 6.23 -1.70 26.00
C ALA A 14 6.88 -0.84 27.08
N TYR A 15 6.89 0.49 26.92
CA TYR A 15 7.41 1.41 27.92
C TYR A 15 6.61 1.32 29.24
N GLU A 16 5.28 1.38 29.18
CA GLU A 16 4.43 1.28 30.37
C GLU A 16 4.67 -0.05 31.10
N LYS A 17 4.73 -1.18 30.37
CA LYS A 17 5.02 -2.49 30.98
C LYS A 17 6.42 -2.60 31.57
N LEU A 18 7.45 -2.17 30.83
CA LEU A 18 8.85 -2.25 31.29
C LEU A 18 9.12 -1.29 32.46
N SER A 19 8.47 -0.13 32.50
CA SER A 19 8.60 0.84 33.60
C SER A 19 8.07 0.32 34.93
N THR A 20 7.24 -0.72 34.90
CA THR A 20 6.66 -1.38 36.08
C THR A 20 7.41 -2.65 36.50
N MET A 21 8.45 -3.06 35.77
CA MET A 21 9.20 -4.30 36.01
C MET A 21 10.53 -4.01 36.70
N GLU A 22 10.89 -4.80 37.73
CA GLU A 22 12.15 -4.65 38.49
C GLU A 22 13.34 -5.36 37.80
N SER A 23 13.11 -6.47 37.09
CA SER A 23 14.07 -7.15 36.21
C SER A 23 13.35 -7.64 34.94
N ALA A 24 14.10 -7.96 33.87
CA ALA A 24 13.55 -8.45 32.60
C ALA A 24 14.10 -9.85 32.30
N GLU A 25 13.46 -10.89 32.83
CA GLU A 25 13.81 -12.28 32.52
C GLU A 25 13.23 -12.70 31.15
N LEU A 26 13.72 -13.81 30.59
CA LEU A 26 13.26 -14.32 29.29
C LEU A 26 11.74 -14.57 29.26
N ALA A 27 11.15 -15.01 30.38
CA ALA A 27 9.70 -15.21 30.50
C ALA A 27 8.92 -13.89 30.36
N ASP A 28 9.42 -12.81 30.96
CA ASP A 28 8.82 -11.47 30.86
C ASP A 28 8.93 -10.91 29.45
N LEU A 29 10.07 -11.14 28.80
CA LEU A 29 10.28 -10.74 27.40
C LEU A 29 9.38 -11.53 26.44
N LYS A 30 9.19 -12.83 26.66
CA LYS A 30 8.23 -13.68 25.90
C LYS A 30 6.80 -13.19 26.06
N LYS A 31 6.41 -12.82 27.27
CA LYS A 31 5.09 -12.26 27.57
C LYS A 31 4.88 -10.90 26.92
N LEU A 32 5.87 -10.01 27.05
CA LEU A 32 5.84 -8.69 26.41
C LEU A 32 5.78 -8.83 24.89
N ALA A 33 6.55 -9.74 24.29
CA ALA A 33 6.49 -10.02 22.87
C ALA A 33 5.09 -10.49 22.45
N SER A 34 4.51 -11.44 23.18
CA SER A 34 3.16 -11.95 22.94
C SER A 34 2.11 -10.83 22.99
N ASP A 35 2.16 -9.98 24.03
CA ASP A 35 1.30 -8.82 24.18
C ASP A 35 1.42 -7.83 23.01
N CYS A 36 2.65 -7.63 22.52
CA CYS A 36 2.88 -6.77 21.37
C CYS A 36 2.32 -7.40 20.07
N PHE A 37 2.46 -8.72 19.88
CA PHE A 37 1.90 -9.42 18.72
C PHE A 37 0.36 -9.43 18.75
N THR A 38 -0.26 -9.71 19.90
CA THR A 38 -1.72 -9.76 20.04
C THR A 38 -2.38 -8.39 20.09
N SER A 39 -1.62 -7.31 20.27
CA SER A 39 -2.12 -5.94 20.12
C SER A 39 -2.54 -5.59 18.68
N ARG A 40 -2.20 -6.44 17.71
CA ARG A 40 -2.51 -6.28 16.28
C ARG A 40 -3.49 -7.34 15.80
N LEU A 41 -4.23 -7.03 14.74
CA LEU A 41 -5.21 -7.96 14.18
C LEU A 41 -4.63 -8.92 13.14
N MET A 42 -3.58 -8.52 12.42
CA MET A 42 -2.77 -9.42 11.61
C MET A 42 -1.29 -9.12 11.80
N VAL A 43 -0.49 -10.17 12.03
CA VAL A 43 0.96 -10.07 12.07
C VAL A 43 1.57 -11.25 11.33
N THR A 44 2.59 -10.98 10.53
CA THR A 44 3.45 -12.02 9.96
C THR A 44 4.73 -12.10 10.78
N LEU A 45 4.97 -13.26 11.36
CA LEU A 45 6.24 -13.62 11.98
C LEU A 45 7.01 -14.48 10.99
N VAL A 46 8.18 -14.01 10.56
CA VAL A 46 9.10 -14.78 9.72
C VAL A 46 10.27 -15.18 10.61
N LEU A 47 10.48 -16.48 10.78
CA LEU A 47 11.64 -17.07 11.43
C LEU A 47 12.47 -17.71 10.32
N ASP A 48 13.66 -17.18 10.10
CA ASP A 48 14.58 -17.63 9.04
C ASP A 48 15.87 -18.12 9.70
N GLY A 49 16.42 -19.22 9.19
CA GLY A 49 17.66 -19.83 9.71
C GLY A 49 17.54 -20.47 11.09
N LEU A 50 16.37 -21.01 11.46
CA LEU A 50 16.22 -21.72 12.75
C LEU A 50 17.08 -22.98 12.85
N ASP A 51 17.45 -23.57 11.71
CA ASP A 51 18.41 -24.67 11.58
C ASP A 51 19.84 -24.29 11.95
N GLU A 52 20.19 -22.99 11.89
CA GLU A 52 21.49 -22.46 12.31
C GLU A 52 21.55 -22.14 13.82
N ALA A 53 20.44 -22.31 14.55
CA ALA A 53 20.38 -22.00 15.97
C ALA A 53 21.15 -23.04 16.81
N MET A 54 21.88 -22.54 17.81
CA MET A 54 22.71 -23.37 18.69
C MET A 54 21.82 -24.12 19.71
N ASP A 55 22.31 -25.27 20.18
CA ASP A 55 21.67 -26.07 21.22
C ASP A 55 20.17 -26.34 20.97
N ASN A 56 19.32 -26.02 21.97
CA ASN A 56 17.87 -26.21 21.95
C ASN A 56 17.09 -24.93 21.61
N GLU A 57 17.75 -23.87 21.11
CA GLU A 57 17.10 -22.59 20.83
C GLU A 57 15.99 -22.69 19.78
N HIS A 58 16.18 -23.53 18.77
CA HIS A 58 15.19 -23.85 17.75
C HIS A 58 13.92 -24.48 18.38
N GLU A 59 14.09 -25.45 19.29
CA GLU A 59 12.97 -26.06 20.01
C GLU A 59 12.25 -25.06 20.91
N VAL A 60 13.00 -24.24 21.67
CA VAL A 60 12.44 -23.22 22.57
C VAL A 60 11.64 -22.18 21.79
N SER A 61 12.16 -21.74 20.64
CA SER A 61 11.52 -20.73 19.78
C SER A 61 10.25 -21.27 19.12
N ILE A 62 10.29 -22.50 18.61
CA ILE A 62 9.13 -23.18 18.01
C ILE A 62 8.08 -23.46 19.08
N ASN A 63 8.46 -23.99 20.25
CA ASN A 63 7.52 -24.23 21.34
C ASN A 63 6.85 -22.95 21.82
N TRP A 64 7.59 -21.85 21.98
CA TRP A 64 6.99 -20.57 22.33
C TRP A 64 6.00 -20.10 21.26
N CYS A 65 6.35 -20.22 19.97
CA CYS A 65 5.45 -19.84 18.88
C CYS A 65 4.17 -20.69 18.86
N LEU A 66 4.31 -22.02 18.93
CA LEU A 66 3.20 -22.95 18.74
C LEU A 66 2.32 -23.10 20.00
N ASN A 67 2.92 -23.15 21.18
CA ASN A 67 2.24 -23.48 22.43
C ASN A 67 1.87 -22.26 23.29
N GLU A 68 2.52 -21.11 23.10
CA GLU A 68 2.21 -19.87 23.83
C GLU A 68 1.61 -18.81 22.92
N LEU A 69 2.32 -18.40 21.87
CA LEU A 69 1.91 -17.27 21.02
C LEU A 69 0.63 -17.55 20.23
N LEU A 70 0.54 -18.69 19.51
CA LEU A 70 -0.63 -19.03 18.71
C LEU A 70 -1.91 -19.21 19.55
N PRO A 71 -1.91 -19.89 20.72
CA PRO A 71 -3.08 -19.97 21.59
C PRO A 71 -3.53 -18.60 22.13
N VAL A 72 -2.59 -17.77 22.59
CA VAL A 72 -2.90 -16.42 23.08
C VAL A 72 -3.48 -15.57 21.95
N ALA A 73 -2.91 -15.65 20.74
CA ALA A 73 -3.43 -14.96 19.56
C ALA A 73 -4.87 -15.40 19.20
N LYS A 74 -5.16 -16.70 19.25
CA LYS A 74 -6.52 -17.23 19.04
C LYS A 74 -7.51 -16.66 20.06
N SER A 75 -7.13 -16.60 21.33
CA SER A 75 -7.97 -16.04 22.39
C SER A 75 -8.27 -14.54 22.21
N CYS A 76 -7.34 -13.82 21.60
CA CYS A 76 -7.45 -12.37 21.32
C CYS A 76 -8.04 -12.05 19.92
N SER A 77 -8.52 -13.04 19.16
CA SER A 77 -8.95 -12.88 17.75
C SER A 77 -7.86 -12.28 16.83
N CYS A 78 -6.58 -12.50 17.13
CA CYS A 78 -5.44 -12.06 16.33
C CYS A 78 -5.07 -13.12 15.29
N LYS A 79 -5.00 -12.74 14.00
CA LYS A 79 -4.56 -13.61 12.91
C LYS A 79 -3.03 -13.52 12.77
N ILE A 80 -2.30 -14.42 13.42
CA ILE A 80 -0.84 -14.53 13.24
C ILE A 80 -0.54 -15.52 12.12
N LYS A 81 0.22 -15.07 11.12
CA LYS A 81 0.85 -15.92 10.11
C LYS A 81 2.29 -16.17 10.51
N VAL A 82 2.66 -17.43 10.67
CA VAL A 82 4.05 -17.81 10.96
C VAL A 82 4.62 -18.46 9.72
N LEU A 83 5.72 -17.91 9.22
CA LEU A 83 6.55 -18.53 8.18
C LEU A 83 7.85 -18.95 8.85
N ILE A 84 8.16 -20.24 8.76
CA ILE A 84 9.43 -20.79 9.21
C ILE A 84 10.18 -21.26 7.96
N CYS A 85 11.38 -20.72 7.78
CA CYS A 85 12.31 -21.10 6.73
C CYS A 85 13.55 -21.74 7.36
N GLY A 86 14.02 -22.84 6.78
CA GLY A 86 15.24 -23.53 7.23
C GLY A 86 15.54 -24.76 6.40
N GLN A 87 16.75 -25.31 6.56
CA GLN A 87 17.15 -26.56 5.91
C GLN A 87 16.42 -27.78 6.50
N ARG A 88 16.27 -28.81 5.67
CA ARG A 88 15.62 -30.07 6.05
C ARG A 88 16.64 -31.03 6.66
N ASP A 89 17.05 -30.73 7.88
CA ASP A 89 18.04 -31.50 8.67
C ASP A 89 17.41 -32.59 9.56
N GLY A 90 16.09 -32.76 9.48
CA GLY A 90 15.31 -33.67 10.32
C GLY A 90 14.91 -33.11 11.70
N ARG A 91 15.57 -32.06 12.20
CA ARG A 91 15.27 -31.43 13.50
C ARG A 91 13.96 -30.66 13.42
N LEU A 92 13.80 -29.85 12.38
CA LEU A 92 12.57 -29.08 12.14
C LEU A 92 11.39 -29.97 11.72
N ASP A 93 11.66 -31.05 10.97
CA ASP A 93 10.64 -31.99 10.48
C ASP A 93 9.90 -32.70 11.63
N ALA A 94 10.62 -33.03 12.71
CA ALA A 94 10.02 -33.66 13.89
C ALA A 94 8.93 -32.78 14.54
N LEU A 95 9.09 -31.46 14.48
CA LEU A 95 8.19 -30.49 15.11
C LEU A 95 7.13 -29.91 14.15
N LEU A 96 7.46 -29.82 12.86
CA LEU A 96 6.67 -29.06 11.88
C LEU A 96 6.02 -29.91 10.77
N SER A 97 6.26 -31.23 10.73
CA SER A 97 5.71 -32.15 9.71
C SER A 97 4.18 -32.14 9.60
N SER A 98 3.47 -31.78 10.66
CA SER A 98 2.00 -31.68 10.67
C SER A 98 1.43 -30.41 10.03
N TYR A 99 2.28 -29.43 9.68
CA TYR A 99 1.85 -28.13 9.13
C TYR A 99 2.05 -28.07 7.61
N PRO A 100 1.40 -27.12 6.89
CA PRO A 100 1.62 -26.94 5.46
C PRO A 100 3.09 -26.65 5.14
N GLN A 101 3.66 -27.36 4.16
CA GLN A 101 5.07 -27.23 3.78
C GLN A 101 5.19 -26.90 2.29
N ILE A 102 6.14 -26.03 1.96
CA ILE A 102 6.63 -25.83 0.58
C ILE A 102 8.01 -26.45 0.53
N ARG A 103 8.21 -27.37 -0.42
CA ARG A 103 9.45 -28.12 -0.58
C ARG A 103 10.21 -27.58 -1.78
N LEU A 104 11.44 -27.16 -1.54
CA LEU A 104 12.37 -26.65 -2.53
C LEU A 104 13.54 -27.62 -2.74
N ASP A 105 13.40 -28.89 -2.33
CA ASP A 105 14.43 -29.96 -2.41
C ASP A 105 14.15 -30.97 -3.55
N MET A 106 13.35 -30.58 -4.56
CA MET A 106 12.94 -31.46 -5.66
C MET A 106 14.08 -31.58 -6.70
N VAL A 107 14.86 -32.67 -6.57
CA VAL A 107 16.06 -32.97 -7.39
C VAL A 107 15.79 -32.86 -8.90
N ASP A 108 14.67 -33.40 -9.38
CA ASP A 108 14.35 -33.43 -10.82
C ASP A 108 14.12 -32.03 -11.41
N ASP A 109 13.49 -31.13 -10.65
CA ASP A 109 13.20 -29.76 -11.09
C ASP A 109 14.47 -28.89 -11.08
N HIS A 110 15.41 -29.16 -10.17
CA HIS A 110 16.69 -28.44 -10.09
C HIS A 110 17.67 -28.84 -11.18
N GLN A 111 17.58 -30.09 -11.68
CA GLN A 111 18.54 -30.62 -12.64
C GLN A 111 18.63 -29.77 -13.90
N TYR A 112 17.49 -29.34 -14.44
CA TYR A 112 17.44 -28.47 -15.61
C TYR A 112 18.15 -27.13 -15.35
N ASP A 113 17.87 -26.49 -14.22
CA ASP A 113 18.46 -25.19 -13.89
C ASP A 113 19.96 -25.30 -13.57
N ILE A 114 20.40 -26.40 -12.95
CA ILE A 114 21.82 -26.73 -12.74
C ILE A 114 22.53 -26.93 -14.08
N GLU A 115 21.90 -27.62 -15.04
CA GLU A 115 22.47 -27.77 -16.38
C GLU A 115 22.62 -26.43 -17.09
N GLN A 116 21.63 -25.53 -17.00
CA GLN A 116 21.73 -24.18 -17.57
C GLN A 116 22.82 -23.32 -16.91
N PHE A 117 22.92 -23.40 -15.58
CA PHE A 117 23.99 -22.75 -14.84
C PHE A 117 25.36 -23.30 -15.25
N THR A 118 25.49 -24.63 -15.33
CA THR A 118 26.72 -25.32 -15.69
C THR A 118 27.13 -24.99 -17.13
N LYS A 119 26.20 -24.97 -18.09
CA LYS A 119 26.44 -24.49 -19.47
C LYS A 119 27.04 -23.09 -19.49
N THR A 120 26.47 -22.18 -18.71
CA THR A 120 26.93 -20.79 -18.66
C THR A 120 28.35 -20.67 -18.09
N GLN A 121 28.70 -21.46 -17.06
CA GLN A 121 30.04 -21.44 -16.49
C GLN A 121 31.05 -22.21 -17.33
N ALA A 122 30.66 -23.35 -17.91
CA ALA A 122 31.47 -24.14 -18.82
C ALA A 122 31.91 -23.31 -20.04
N ALA A 123 31.03 -22.46 -20.58
CA ALA A 123 31.37 -21.53 -21.65
C ALA A 123 32.49 -20.54 -21.24
N LYS A 124 32.55 -20.11 -19.98
CA LYS A 124 33.64 -19.24 -19.47
C LYS A 124 34.95 -20.01 -19.33
N ILE A 125 34.88 -21.25 -18.84
CA ILE A 125 36.04 -22.15 -18.74
C ILE A 125 36.58 -22.45 -20.14
N ARG A 126 35.70 -22.74 -21.10
CA ARG A 126 36.04 -22.91 -22.52
C ARG A 126 36.76 -21.69 -23.07
N ALA A 127 36.27 -20.47 -22.80
CA ALA A 127 36.94 -19.25 -23.26
C ALA A 127 38.35 -19.07 -22.65
N ARG A 128 38.58 -19.56 -21.43
CA ARG A 128 39.88 -19.47 -20.73
C ARG A 128 40.89 -20.54 -21.19
N PHE A 129 40.45 -21.79 -21.33
CA PHE A 129 41.32 -22.93 -21.65
C PHE A 129 41.24 -23.40 -23.09
N SER A 130 40.41 -22.76 -23.93
CA SER A 130 40.20 -23.09 -25.35
C SER A 130 39.68 -24.52 -25.60
N LEU A 131 38.74 -24.97 -24.77
CA LEU A 131 38.12 -26.30 -24.88
C LEU A 131 37.32 -26.47 -26.19
N THR A 132 37.28 -27.71 -26.68
CA THR A 132 36.41 -28.13 -27.78
C THR A 132 34.94 -28.20 -27.33
N GLN A 133 34.02 -28.27 -28.30
CA GLN A 133 32.60 -28.38 -28.00
C GLN A 133 32.25 -29.71 -27.31
N ASP A 134 32.93 -30.80 -27.67
CA ASP A 134 32.72 -32.12 -27.07
C ASP A 134 33.22 -32.15 -25.60
N GLU A 135 34.33 -31.47 -25.30
CA GLU A 135 34.85 -31.33 -23.93
C GLU A 135 33.93 -30.46 -23.05
N GLU A 136 33.36 -29.41 -23.62
CA GLU A 136 32.36 -28.57 -22.94
C GLU A 136 31.10 -29.37 -22.58
N GLU A 137 30.56 -30.16 -23.52
CA GLU A 137 29.39 -31.02 -23.28
C GLU A 137 29.68 -32.12 -22.26
N SER A 138 30.88 -32.72 -22.30
CA SER A 138 31.34 -33.71 -21.31
C SER A 138 31.46 -33.12 -19.90
N LEU A 139 32.00 -31.91 -19.77
CA LEU A 139 32.07 -31.18 -18.50
C LEU A 139 30.67 -30.91 -17.92
N ILE A 140 29.74 -30.45 -18.77
CA ILE A 140 28.36 -30.18 -18.37
C ILE A 140 27.70 -31.46 -17.85
N PHE A 141 27.85 -32.56 -18.57
CA PHE A 141 27.27 -33.85 -18.19
C PHE A 141 27.84 -34.37 -16.85
N LYS A 142 29.17 -34.34 -16.68
CA LYS A 142 29.83 -34.79 -15.44
C LYS A 142 29.41 -33.98 -14.22
N VAL A 143 29.49 -32.64 -14.31
CA VAL A 143 29.19 -31.76 -13.17
C VAL A 143 27.71 -31.78 -12.82
N SER A 144 26.81 -31.73 -13.82
CA SER A 144 25.37 -31.74 -13.56
C SER A 144 24.94 -33.10 -13.01
N GLY A 145 25.50 -34.22 -13.49
CA GLY A 145 25.20 -35.55 -12.98
C GLY A 145 25.70 -35.79 -11.54
N ALA A 146 26.92 -35.35 -11.22
CA ALA A 146 27.48 -35.48 -9.87
C ALA A 146 26.83 -34.53 -8.85
N SER A 147 26.17 -33.46 -9.30
CA SER A 147 25.55 -32.47 -8.40
C SER A 147 24.38 -32.98 -7.56
N GLN A 148 23.70 -34.07 -7.98
CA GLN A 148 22.55 -34.65 -7.30
C GLN A 148 21.49 -33.61 -6.86
N GLY A 149 21.24 -32.58 -7.68
CA GLY A 149 20.28 -31.51 -7.37
C GLY A 149 20.82 -30.38 -6.49
N MET A 150 22.11 -30.37 -6.15
CA MET A 150 22.76 -29.37 -5.31
C MET A 150 23.52 -28.32 -6.14
N PHE A 151 22.95 -27.12 -6.25
CA PHE A 151 23.61 -25.98 -6.91
C PHE A 151 24.97 -25.63 -6.32
N LEU A 152 25.10 -25.75 -5.00
CA LEU A 152 26.35 -25.44 -4.30
C LEU A 152 27.50 -26.34 -4.79
N TYR A 153 27.24 -27.64 -4.98
CA TYR A 153 28.23 -28.57 -5.52
C TYR A 153 28.70 -28.14 -6.91
N ALA A 154 27.76 -27.94 -7.85
CA ALA A 154 28.08 -27.54 -9.21
C ALA A 154 28.90 -26.23 -9.23
N ARG A 155 28.49 -25.25 -8.42
CA ARG A 155 29.21 -23.98 -8.29
C ARG A 155 30.62 -24.15 -7.74
N VAL A 156 30.80 -24.89 -6.64
CA VAL A 156 32.10 -25.07 -5.98
C VAL A 156 33.09 -25.78 -6.91
N VAL A 157 32.65 -26.84 -7.60
CA VAL A 157 33.49 -27.59 -8.55
C VAL A 157 33.83 -26.73 -9.76
N LEU A 158 32.88 -26.03 -10.37
CA LEU A 158 33.14 -25.17 -11.54
C LEU A 158 34.04 -23.99 -11.18
N ASP A 159 33.85 -23.36 -10.02
CA ASP A 159 34.72 -22.28 -9.54
C ASP A 159 36.14 -22.82 -9.25
N ASN A 160 36.27 -24.04 -8.73
CA ASN A 160 37.56 -24.72 -8.54
C ASN A 160 38.29 -24.91 -9.87
N LEU A 161 37.62 -25.53 -10.85
CA LEU A 161 38.15 -25.79 -12.20
C LEU A 161 38.51 -24.48 -12.92
N ALA A 162 37.63 -23.48 -12.86
CA ALA A 162 37.87 -22.17 -13.46
C ALA A 162 39.07 -21.44 -12.86
N ALA A 163 39.43 -21.74 -11.60
CA ALA A 163 40.55 -21.11 -10.90
C ALA A 163 41.91 -21.78 -11.15
N MET A 164 41.99 -22.88 -11.92
CA MET A 164 43.25 -23.58 -12.20
C MET A 164 44.20 -22.78 -13.10
N ASP A 165 45.50 -23.02 -12.94
CA ASP A 165 46.54 -22.21 -13.59
C ASP A 165 46.98 -22.80 -14.95
N SER A 166 46.77 -24.10 -15.18
CA SER A 166 47.15 -24.78 -16.43
C SER A 166 46.06 -25.73 -16.91
N ILE A 167 46.04 -26.00 -18.23
CA ILE A 167 45.11 -26.96 -18.84
C ILE A 167 45.39 -28.40 -18.39
N GLN A 168 46.66 -28.74 -18.13
CA GLN A 168 47.02 -30.07 -17.61
C GLN A 168 46.39 -30.32 -16.24
N GLU A 169 46.47 -29.35 -15.31
CA GLU A 169 45.81 -29.45 -13.99
C GLU A 169 44.29 -29.58 -14.11
N PHE A 170 43.70 -28.97 -15.13
CA PHE A 170 42.27 -29.07 -15.42
C PHE A 170 41.88 -30.46 -15.96
N GLU A 171 42.69 -31.02 -16.86
CA GLU A 171 42.50 -32.38 -17.38
C GLU A 171 42.69 -33.44 -16.28
N ASP A 172 43.74 -33.31 -15.46
CA ASP A 172 44.05 -34.23 -14.36
C ASP A 172 42.91 -34.29 -13.31
N GLU A 173 42.21 -33.18 -13.05
CA GLU A 173 41.05 -33.16 -12.12
C GLU A 173 39.76 -33.70 -12.77
N LEU A 174 39.68 -33.73 -14.10
CA LEU A 174 38.53 -34.28 -14.83
C LEU A 174 38.63 -35.80 -15.05
N GLU A 175 39.76 -36.41 -14.71
CA GLU A 175 39.92 -37.87 -14.72
C GLU A 175 38.97 -38.53 -13.70
N GLY A 176 38.46 -39.73 -14.03
CA GLY A 176 37.39 -40.37 -13.28
C GLY A 176 37.74 -40.77 -11.84
N ASP A 177 39.03 -40.94 -11.53
CA ASP A 177 39.50 -41.33 -10.19
C ASP A 177 39.78 -40.12 -9.26
N THR A 178 39.82 -38.91 -9.80
CA THR A 178 40.14 -37.65 -9.09
C THR A 178 38.96 -36.69 -9.00
N PHE A 179 37.95 -36.85 -9.84
CA PHE A 179 36.75 -36.02 -9.83
C PHE A 179 35.92 -36.26 -8.56
N PRO A 180 35.50 -35.21 -7.82
CA PRO A 180 34.78 -35.40 -6.57
C PRO A 180 33.44 -36.09 -6.77
N GLU A 181 33.08 -37.01 -5.87
CA GLU A 181 31.76 -37.65 -5.88
C GLU A 181 30.74 -36.87 -5.02
N ASP A 182 31.24 -36.15 -4.01
CA ASP A 182 30.44 -35.39 -3.05
C ASP A 182 31.08 -34.04 -2.70
N LEU A 183 30.35 -33.21 -1.95
CA LEU A 183 30.78 -31.87 -1.58
C LEU A 183 32.00 -31.86 -0.63
N ASP A 184 32.15 -32.88 0.21
CA ASP A 184 33.27 -32.98 1.16
C ASP A 184 34.58 -33.27 0.40
N GLN A 185 34.54 -34.18 -0.57
CA GLN A 185 35.65 -34.46 -1.47
C GLN A 185 36.01 -33.22 -2.31
N ALA A 186 35.01 -32.48 -2.80
CA ALA A 186 35.25 -31.22 -3.49
C ALA A 186 35.97 -30.19 -2.59
N TYR A 187 35.58 -30.09 -1.31
CA TYR A 187 36.29 -29.24 -0.35
C TYR A 187 37.70 -29.75 -0.03
N ASP A 188 37.91 -31.07 0.09
CA ASP A 188 39.23 -31.69 0.27
C ASP A 188 40.18 -31.29 -0.84
N LEU A 189 39.77 -31.43 -2.11
CA LEU A 189 40.59 -31.09 -3.27
C LEU A 189 40.95 -29.60 -3.27
N ILE A 190 39.96 -28.73 -3.01
CA ILE A 190 40.17 -27.28 -2.93
C ILE A 190 41.13 -26.92 -1.78
N ALA A 191 40.91 -27.48 -0.58
CA ALA A 191 41.74 -27.23 0.59
C ALA A 191 43.18 -27.70 0.36
N GLN A 192 43.36 -28.90 -0.21
CA GLN A 192 44.67 -29.42 -0.57
C GLN A 192 45.37 -28.52 -1.59
N ARG A 193 44.67 -28.07 -2.63
CA ARG A 193 45.24 -27.14 -3.62
C ARG A 193 45.71 -25.83 -2.97
N ILE A 194 44.85 -25.18 -2.19
CA ILE A 194 45.16 -23.88 -1.58
C ILE A 194 46.28 -24.02 -0.53
N LEU A 195 46.30 -25.14 0.22
CA LEU A 195 47.23 -25.34 1.34
C LEU A 195 48.57 -26.00 0.95
N LYS A 196 48.61 -26.83 -0.11
CA LYS A 196 49.83 -27.56 -0.56
C LYS A 196 50.56 -26.87 -1.73
N LYS A 197 49.86 -26.23 -2.67
CA LYS A 197 50.47 -25.66 -3.91
C LYS A 197 51.31 -24.40 -3.64
N HIS A 198 51.06 -23.72 -2.53
CA HIS A 198 51.73 -22.46 -2.20
C HIS A 198 52.69 -22.59 -1.02
N GLY A 199 53.81 -21.87 -1.07
CA GLY A 199 54.87 -21.93 -0.04
C GLY A 199 54.38 -21.62 1.39
N PRO A 200 55.18 -21.93 2.42
CA PRO A 200 54.77 -21.96 3.84
C PRO A 200 54.22 -20.62 4.38
N SER A 201 54.64 -19.49 3.79
CA SER A 201 54.13 -18.15 4.14
C SER A 201 52.65 -17.94 3.73
N ARG A 202 52.27 -18.43 2.55
CA ARG A 202 50.89 -18.34 2.03
C ARG A 202 49.97 -19.27 2.80
N HIS A 203 50.44 -20.48 3.11
CA HIS A 203 49.73 -21.43 3.98
C HIS A 203 49.31 -20.81 5.32
N LYS A 204 50.23 -20.14 6.03
CA LYS A 204 49.94 -19.45 7.29
C LYS A 204 48.94 -18.31 7.13
N THR A 205 48.94 -17.64 5.98
CA THR A 205 48.02 -16.54 5.68
C THR A 205 46.60 -17.07 5.44
N VAL A 206 46.46 -18.12 4.63
CA VAL A 206 45.17 -18.78 4.36
C VAL A 206 44.54 -19.28 5.64
N LYS A 207 45.29 -20.04 6.46
CA LYS A 207 44.78 -20.56 7.73
C LYS A 207 44.26 -19.47 8.66
N LYS A 208 44.96 -18.33 8.76
CA LYS A 208 44.51 -17.18 9.54
C LYS A 208 43.24 -16.54 9.00
N ILE A 209 43.14 -16.35 7.68
CA ILE A 209 41.94 -15.75 7.08
C ILE A 209 40.74 -16.68 7.28
N LEU A 210 40.90 -17.98 7.00
CA LEU A 210 39.84 -18.96 7.21
C LEU A 210 39.43 -19.04 8.69
N GLY A 211 40.39 -19.10 9.61
CA GLY A 211 40.11 -19.09 11.06
C GLY A 211 39.29 -17.88 11.49
N TRP A 212 39.68 -16.68 11.06
CA TRP A 212 38.95 -15.45 11.39
C TRP A 212 37.57 -15.36 10.75
N VAL A 213 37.42 -15.79 9.49
CA VAL A 213 36.12 -15.75 8.79
C VAL A 213 35.16 -16.79 9.38
N VAL A 214 35.68 -17.97 9.75
CA VAL A 214 34.90 -19.06 10.36
C VAL A 214 34.45 -18.72 11.78
N CYS A 215 35.31 -18.14 12.62
CA CYS A 215 34.92 -17.79 13.98
C CYS A 215 34.11 -16.47 14.06
N ALA A 216 34.07 -15.68 12.98
CA ALA A 216 33.44 -14.36 13.04
C ALA A 216 31.92 -14.45 13.17
N THR A 217 31.37 -13.65 14.09
CA THR A 217 29.92 -13.58 14.41
C THR A 217 29.12 -12.77 13.40
N ARG A 218 29.81 -12.10 12.47
CA ARG A 218 29.25 -11.48 11.27
C ARG A 218 30.28 -11.55 10.14
N PRO A 219 29.84 -11.50 8.87
CA PRO A 219 30.77 -11.35 7.76
C PRO A 219 31.71 -10.16 7.95
N LEU A 220 33.00 -10.42 7.77
CA LEU A 220 34.06 -9.42 7.92
C LEU A 220 34.28 -8.70 6.60
N ARG A 221 34.61 -7.43 6.66
CA ARG A 221 35.04 -6.69 5.47
C ARG A 221 36.51 -6.92 5.19
N TRP A 222 36.92 -6.82 3.94
CA TRP A 222 38.30 -7.05 3.56
C TRP A 222 39.28 -6.16 4.32
N ARG A 223 38.97 -4.88 4.53
CA ARG A 223 39.80 -3.99 5.37
C ARG A 223 39.92 -4.43 6.84
N GLU A 224 38.90 -5.09 7.40
CA GLU A 224 38.90 -5.55 8.80
C GLU A 224 39.88 -6.72 8.93
N ILE A 225 39.85 -7.65 7.98
CA ILE A 225 40.80 -8.77 7.87
C ILE A 225 42.22 -8.24 7.64
N GLN A 226 42.39 -7.28 6.73
CA GLN A 226 43.69 -6.65 6.48
C GLN A 226 44.24 -5.93 7.72
N SER A 227 43.40 -5.19 8.43
CA SER A 227 43.75 -4.50 9.68
C SER A 227 44.21 -5.50 10.74
N ARG A 228 43.57 -6.67 10.84
CA ARG A 228 43.97 -7.73 11.78
C ARG A 228 45.38 -8.28 11.54
N PHE A 229 45.88 -8.26 10.29
CA PHE A 229 47.28 -8.60 9.99
C PHE A 229 48.27 -7.50 10.39
N CYS A 230 47.82 -6.24 10.42
CA CYS A 230 48.65 -5.07 10.70
C CYS A 230 48.76 -4.77 12.21
N ILE A 231 47.74 -5.12 13.00
CA ILE A 231 47.63 -4.78 14.42
C ILE A 231 48.24 -5.87 15.31
N ASP A 232 49.18 -5.48 16.17
CA ASP A 232 49.65 -6.27 17.31
C ASP A 232 49.09 -5.64 18.59
N ALA A 233 48.02 -6.25 19.13
CA ALA A 233 47.34 -5.74 20.34
C ALA A 233 48.20 -5.86 21.61
N ASN A 234 49.20 -6.75 21.65
CA ASN A 234 50.08 -6.89 22.82
C ASN A 234 51.13 -5.77 22.87
N LYS A 235 51.62 -5.37 21.70
CA LYS A 235 52.62 -4.29 21.57
C LYS A 235 51.98 -2.92 21.38
N GLU A 236 50.66 -2.87 21.17
CA GLU A 236 49.90 -1.65 20.89
C GLU A 236 50.44 -0.89 19.66
N THR A 237 50.80 -1.63 18.60
CA THR A 237 51.36 -1.08 17.36
C THR A 237 50.60 -1.56 16.13
N CYS A 238 50.47 -0.69 15.12
CA CYS A 238 50.01 -1.07 13.78
C CYS A 238 51.14 -0.91 12.76
N ASN A 239 51.40 -1.95 11.97
CA ASN A 239 52.36 -1.90 10.87
C ASN A 239 51.68 -2.18 9.52
N ILE A 240 51.40 -1.10 8.79
CA ILE A 240 50.73 -1.15 7.48
C ILE A 240 51.50 -1.91 6.40
N ARG A 241 52.81 -2.17 6.59
CA ARG A 241 53.60 -2.99 5.66
C ARG A 241 53.14 -4.46 5.63
N ASN A 242 52.34 -4.88 6.60
CA ASN A 242 51.78 -6.22 6.65
C ASN A 242 50.51 -6.40 5.79
N LEU A 243 50.00 -5.33 5.16
CA LEU A 243 48.86 -5.42 4.24
C LEU A 243 49.08 -6.48 3.17
N ARG A 244 48.01 -7.22 2.85
CA ARG A 244 48.03 -8.22 1.79
C ARG A 244 47.79 -7.53 0.45
N ARG A 245 48.66 -7.82 -0.53
CA ARG A 245 48.58 -7.26 -1.89
C ARG A 245 47.59 -8.01 -2.78
N ASP A 246 47.46 -9.31 -2.55
CA ASP A 246 46.48 -10.15 -3.24
C ASP A 246 45.10 -9.97 -2.63
N SER A 247 44.05 -10.05 -3.46
CA SER A 247 42.66 -10.02 -3.01
C SER A 247 42.32 -11.26 -2.17
N CYS A 248 41.29 -11.17 -1.32
CA CYS A 248 40.84 -12.31 -0.52
C CYS A 248 40.47 -13.51 -1.41
N LYS A 249 39.83 -13.26 -2.56
CA LYS A 249 39.47 -14.31 -3.52
C LYS A 249 40.71 -14.95 -4.16
N SER A 250 41.79 -14.21 -4.40
CA SER A 250 43.05 -14.81 -4.88
C SER A 250 43.72 -15.68 -3.81
N ILE A 251 43.65 -15.27 -2.53
CA ILE A 251 44.31 -15.98 -1.42
C ILE A 251 43.56 -17.25 -1.03
N CYS A 252 42.24 -17.17 -0.85
CA CYS A 252 41.41 -18.27 -0.34
C CYS A 252 40.53 -18.94 -1.42
N SER A 253 40.62 -18.49 -2.67
CA SER A 253 40.00 -19.08 -3.86
C SER A 253 38.53 -19.51 -3.65
N SER A 254 38.18 -20.73 -4.02
CA SER A 254 36.80 -21.26 -4.05
C SER A 254 36.16 -21.49 -2.68
N LEU A 255 36.89 -21.37 -1.55
CA LEU A 255 36.32 -21.57 -0.20
C LEU A 255 35.61 -20.33 0.35
N VAL A 256 35.91 -19.17 -0.22
CA VAL A 256 35.46 -17.87 0.28
C VAL A 256 34.76 -17.12 -0.83
N ASP A 257 33.64 -16.49 -0.51
CA ASP A 257 32.95 -15.56 -1.36
C ASP A 257 33.20 -14.11 -0.96
N VAL A 258 33.23 -13.26 -1.97
CA VAL A 258 33.56 -11.85 -1.86
C VAL A 258 32.44 -11.06 -2.53
N THR A 259 31.63 -10.38 -1.73
CA THR A 259 30.48 -9.60 -2.21
C THR A 259 30.76 -8.11 -2.13
N ASN A 260 30.33 -7.36 -3.14
CA ASN A 260 30.50 -5.90 -3.14
C ASN A 260 29.55 -5.24 -2.13
N CYS A 261 30.02 -4.23 -1.42
CA CYS A 261 29.17 -3.46 -0.51
C CYS A 261 28.21 -2.55 -1.29
N ASP A 262 26.91 -2.61 -0.98
CA ASP A 262 25.86 -1.80 -1.62
C ASP A 262 26.13 -0.29 -1.63
N LEU A 263 26.73 0.24 -0.56
CA LEU A 263 27.03 1.66 -0.44
C LEU A 263 28.22 2.09 -1.30
N PHE A 264 29.12 1.16 -1.63
CA PHE A 264 30.37 1.43 -2.35
C PHE A 264 30.66 0.28 -3.32
N PRO A 265 29.81 0.12 -4.36
CA PRO A 265 30.10 -0.82 -5.42
C PRO A 265 31.43 -0.39 -6.06
N ASN A 266 32.34 -1.34 -6.27
CA ASN A 266 33.68 -1.15 -6.85
C ASN A 266 34.82 -0.75 -5.90
N VAL A 267 34.62 -0.74 -4.57
CA VAL A 267 35.73 -0.53 -3.61
C VAL A 267 36.14 -1.87 -3.00
N GLU A 268 37.33 -2.37 -3.36
CA GLU A 268 37.81 -3.70 -2.95
C GLU A 268 37.96 -3.85 -1.43
N SER A 269 38.45 -2.81 -0.73
CA SER A 269 38.60 -2.81 0.73
C SER A 269 37.25 -2.90 1.48
N GLU A 270 36.15 -2.65 0.77
CA GLU A 270 34.78 -2.70 1.30
C GLU A 270 34.03 -3.97 0.97
N GLN A 271 34.65 -4.86 0.20
CA GLN A 271 34.05 -6.15 -0.08
C GLN A 271 33.87 -6.93 1.21
N VAL A 272 32.70 -7.57 1.32
CA VAL A 272 32.36 -8.43 2.44
C VAL A 272 32.84 -9.84 2.11
N VAL A 273 33.61 -10.40 3.03
CA VAL A 273 34.22 -11.71 2.93
C VAL A 273 33.43 -12.68 3.80
N SER A 274 32.90 -13.72 3.18
CA SER A 274 32.16 -14.80 3.85
C SER A 274 32.61 -16.15 3.33
N MET A 275 32.37 -17.22 4.08
CA MET A 275 32.51 -18.57 3.53
C MET A 275 31.55 -18.74 2.35
N VAL A 276 31.95 -19.55 1.36
CA VAL A 276 31.10 -19.86 0.18
C VAL A 276 29.75 -20.44 0.61
N HIS A 277 29.77 -21.21 1.70
CA HIS A 277 28.59 -21.75 2.36
C HIS A 277 28.95 -22.25 3.76
N GLU A 278 27.96 -22.42 4.64
CA GLU A 278 28.16 -22.93 6.01
C GLU A 278 28.71 -24.38 6.03
N THR A 279 28.38 -25.19 5.03
CA THR A 279 28.94 -26.55 4.85
C THR A 279 30.46 -26.54 4.74
N ALA A 280 31.05 -25.51 4.11
CA ALA A 280 32.50 -25.36 4.05
C ALA A 280 33.10 -25.06 5.44
N THR A 281 32.40 -24.27 6.26
CA THR A 281 32.79 -24.03 7.66
C THR A 281 32.77 -25.34 8.45
N LYS A 282 31.65 -26.08 8.37
CA LYS A 282 31.47 -27.38 9.05
C LYS A 282 32.57 -28.38 8.64
N TYR A 283 32.88 -28.45 7.35
CA TYR A 283 33.95 -29.29 6.82
C TYR A 283 35.33 -28.90 7.39
N LEU A 284 35.69 -27.60 7.37
CA LEU A 284 36.99 -27.13 7.85
C LEU A 284 37.22 -27.39 9.35
N VAL A 285 36.15 -27.31 10.14
CA VAL A 285 36.16 -27.63 11.58
C VAL A 285 36.26 -29.14 11.79
N ARG A 286 35.47 -29.94 11.07
CA ARG A 286 35.47 -31.41 11.19
C ARG A 286 36.80 -32.05 10.78
N ASN A 287 37.47 -31.50 9.78
CA ASN A 287 38.77 -32.00 9.30
C ASN A 287 39.97 -31.39 10.06
N ASP A 288 39.73 -30.75 11.23
CA ASP A 288 40.74 -30.10 12.09
C ASP A 288 41.66 -29.12 11.34
N THR A 289 41.18 -28.56 10.23
CA THR A 289 41.91 -27.52 9.48
C THR A 289 41.81 -26.18 10.20
N VAL A 290 40.66 -25.94 10.85
CA VAL A 290 40.39 -24.80 11.73
C VAL A 290 39.89 -25.33 13.07
N ASN A 291 40.62 -25.05 14.15
CA ASN A 291 40.16 -25.34 15.49
C ASN A 291 39.31 -24.16 15.99
N LEU A 292 37.98 -24.30 15.92
CA LEU A 292 37.03 -23.22 16.20
C LEU A 292 37.21 -22.64 17.60
N LEU A 293 37.32 -23.49 18.63
CA LEU A 293 37.52 -23.05 20.01
C LEU A 293 38.80 -22.21 20.15
N GLN A 294 39.90 -22.67 19.55
CA GLN A 294 41.17 -21.94 19.58
C GLN A 294 41.05 -20.57 18.89
N GLU A 295 40.34 -20.48 17.76
CA GLU A 295 40.12 -19.20 17.06
C GLU A 295 39.23 -18.26 17.88
N HIS A 296 38.18 -18.75 18.57
CA HIS A 296 37.39 -17.94 19.50
C HIS A 296 38.23 -17.42 20.68
N ILE A 297 39.09 -18.26 21.26
CA ILE A 297 40.05 -17.85 22.30
C ILE A 297 40.98 -16.76 21.77
N ASP A 298 41.57 -16.94 20.60
CA ASP A 298 42.52 -15.98 20.02
C ASP A 298 41.83 -14.66 19.62
N MET A 299 40.56 -14.72 19.19
CA MET A 299 39.75 -13.54 18.89
C MET A 299 39.31 -12.81 20.16
N ALA A 300 38.88 -13.53 21.20
CA ALA A 300 38.51 -12.97 22.49
C ALA A 300 39.70 -12.25 23.15
N LEU A 301 40.87 -12.91 23.19
CA LEU A 301 42.12 -12.32 23.69
C LEU A 301 42.50 -11.07 22.91
N PHE A 302 42.39 -11.12 21.58
CA PHE A 302 42.68 -9.97 20.75
C PHE A 302 41.73 -8.81 21.04
N CYS A 303 40.42 -9.04 21.01
CA CYS A 303 39.41 -8.01 21.25
C CYS A 303 39.56 -7.39 22.64
N CYS A 304 39.75 -8.19 23.69
CA CYS A 304 39.94 -7.68 25.06
C CYS A 304 41.19 -6.81 25.17
N ARG A 305 42.34 -7.30 24.70
CA ARG A 305 43.61 -6.54 24.76
C ARG A 305 43.56 -5.30 23.89
N TYR A 306 42.94 -5.41 22.72
CA TYR A 306 42.78 -4.30 21.78
C TYR A 306 41.92 -3.18 22.38
N LEU A 307 40.75 -3.50 22.92
CA LEU A 307 39.85 -2.50 23.56
C LEU A 307 40.37 -2.00 24.92
N SER A 308 41.32 -2.69 25.53
CA SER A 308 42.01 -2.25 26.75
C SER A 308 43.25 -1.39 26.49
N SER A 309 43.67 -1.25 25.22
CA SER A 309 44.93 -0.60 24.89
C SER A 309 44.93 0.89 25.24
N ARG A 310 46.12 1.48 25.39
CA ARG A 310 46.29 2.91 25.68
C ARG A 310 45.49 3.81 24.73
N SER A 311 45.33 3.40 23.47
CA SER A 311 44.65 4.16 22.43
C SER A 311 43.15 4.34 22.69
N PHE A 312 42.53 3.48 23.52
CA PHE A 312 41.13 3.59 23.93
C PHE A 312 40.94 4.18 25.32
N THR A 313 41.87 3.91 26.25
CA THR A 313 41.77 4.34 27.66
C THR A 313 42.25 5.78 27.90
N THR A 314 43.17 6.30 27.07
CA THR A 314 43.81 7.62 27.27
C THR A 314 43.07 8.76 26.56
N GLY A 315 41.86 8.51 26.04
CA GLY A 315 41.09 9.38 25.14
C GLY A 315 40.62 10.75 25.68
N LYS A 316 41.25 11.32 26.71
CA LYS A 316 40.93 12.66 27.23
C LYS A 316 42.10 13.64 27.32
N SER A 317 43.37 13.24 27.07
CA SER A 317 44.52 14.16 27.30
C SER A 317 45.72 14.07 26.35
N GLN A 318 45.84 13.07 25.46
CA GLN A 318 46.94 12.97 24.48
C GLN A 318 46.45 12.73 23.05
N SER A 319 47.25 13.17 22.07
CA SER A 319 46.94 13.08 20.63
C SER A 319 47.07 11.64 20.13
N ILE A 320 45.95 10.92 19.97
CA ILE A 320 45.88 9.61 19.28
C ILE A 320 46.09 9.73 17.75
N SER A 321 46.48 10.90 17.24
CA SER A 321 46.65 11.17 15.82
C SER A 321 47.64 10.20 15.16
N ALA A 322 48.72 9.83 15.84
CA ALA A 322 49.69 8.85 15.32
C ALA A 322 49.06 7.46 15.15
N ASP A 323 48.27 7.01 16.14
CA ASP A 323 47.59 5.72 16.09
C ASP A 323 46.52 5.72 14.98
N ILE A 324 45.80 6.83 14.79
CA ILE A 324 44.85 7.04 13.67
C ILE A 324 45.57 6.92 12.32
N HIS A 325 46.67 7.64 12.11
CA HIS A 325 47.42 7.60 10.85
C HIS A 325 48.10 6.25 10.60
N SER A 326 48.33 5.44 11.64
CA SER A 326 48.86 4.09 11.47
C SER A 326 47.81 3.07 11.01
N GLY A 327 46.51 3.40 11.09
CA GLY A 327 45.40 2.48 10.79
C GLY A 327 45.08 1.53 11.94
N TYR A 328 45.46 1.86 13.19
CA TYR A 328 45.26 0.99 14.36
C TYR A 328 43.78 0.72 14.67
N PHE A 329 42.85 1.58 14.21
CA PHE A 329 41.42 1.51 14.52
C PHE A 329 40.57 0.67 13.54
N GLY A 330 41.18 0.06 12.52
CA GLY A 330 40.45 -0.61 11.44
C GLY A 330 39.65 -1.86 11.83
N PHE A 331 39.79 -2.36 13.07
CA PHE A 331 39.02 -3.49 13.62
C PHE A 331 38.10 -3.09 14.79
N LEU A 332 37.99 -1.79 15.08
CA LEU A 332 37.22 -1.24 16.21
C LEU A 332 35.77 -1.69 16.21
N ASP A 333 35.08 -1.54 15.08
CA ASP A 333 33.64 -1.80 15.00
C ASP A 333 33.29 -3.27 15.26
N TYR A 334 34.14 -4.20 14.80
CA TYR A 334 33.94 -5.61 15.07
C TYR A 334 34.22 -5.93 16.54
N ALA A 335 35.39 -5.51 17.06
CA ALA A 335 35.79 -5.79 18.43
C ALA A 335 34.78 -5.25 19.44
N ALA A 336 34.35 -3.99 19.29
CA ALA A 336 33.42 -3.36 20.23
C ALA A 336 32.03 -4.01 20.26
N ALA A 337 31.58 -4.59 19.14
CA ALA A 337 30.26 -5.19 19.05
C ALA A 337 30.22 -6.68 19.43
N HIS A 338 31.33 -7.41 19.27
CA HIS A 338 31.31 -8.87 19.31
C HIS A 338 32.30 -9.51 20.30
N TYR A 339 33.04 -8.73 21.10
CA TYR A 339 33.98 -9.29 22.09
C TYR A 339 33.30 -10.24 23.09
N THR A 340 32.08 -9.91 23.56
CA THR A 340 31.35 -10.71 24.55
C THR A 340 31.01 -12.10 24.03
N VAL A 341 30.62 -12.19 22.76
CA VAL A 341 30.25 -13.46 22.12
C VAL A 341 31.47 -14.39 22.10
N HIS A 342 32.65 -13.88 21.72
CA HIS A 342 33.85 -14.71 21.71
C HIS A 342 34.30 -15.17 23.11
N ILE A 343 34.05 -14.38 24.16
CA ILE A 343 34.30 -14.80 25.55
C ILE A 343 33.34 -15.94 25.93
N GLN A 344 32.05 -15.79 25.66
CA GLN A 344 31.02 -16.78 25.97
C GLN A 344 31.29 -18.12 25.25
N GLU A 345 31.60 -18.08 23.96
CA GLU A 345 31.94 -19.28 23.17
C GLU A 345 33.22 -19.96 23.67
N ALA A 346 34.19 -19.19 24.17
CA ALA A 346 35.40 -19.75 24.78
C ALA A 346 35.12 -20.43 26.13
N GLU A 347 34.09 -20.00 26.86
CA GLU A 347 33.70 -20.52 28.19
C GLU A 347 32.72 -21.70 28.12
N ALA A 348 31.92 -21.81 27.06
CA ALA A 348 30.83 -22.78 26.96
C ALA A 348 31.24 -24.24 26.63
N SER A 349 32.45 -24.49 26.12
CA SER A 349 32.87 -25.82 25.64
C SER A 349 33.50 -26.71 26.74
N GLU A 350 33.10 -27.99 26.82
CA GLU A 350 33.66 -28.98 27.75
C GLU A 350 35.19 -29.10 27.61
N ILE A 351 35.88 -29.01 28.75
CA ILE A 351 37.30 -28.71 28.86
C ILE A 351 38.16 -29.93 28.50
N SER A 352 38.93 -29.83 27.42
CA SER A 352 40.15 -30.62 27.23
C SER A 352 41.27 -30.11 28.15
N THR A 353 42.12 -31.01 28.66
CA THR A 353 43.23 -30.66 29.57
C THR A 353 44.25 -29.67 28.98
N ASP A 354 44.30 -29.50 27.65
CA ASP A 354 45.23 -28.57 26.96
C ASP A 354 44.70 -27.13 26.81
N SER A 355 43.39 -26.87 26.95
CA SER A 355 42.80 -25.53 26.74
C SER A 355 42.60 -24.71 28.03
N ALA A 356 42.66 -25.34 29.20
CA ALA A 356 42.51 -24.70 30.51
C ALA A 356 43.41 -23.45 30.76
N PRO A 357 44.73 -23.45 30.46
CA PRO A 357 45.58 -22.28 30.71
C PRO A 357 45.27 -21.09 29.78
N LYS A 358 44.72 -21.36 28.59
CA LYS A 358 44.33 -20.31 27.64
C LYS A 358 43.00 -19.67 28.03
N LEU A 359 42.08 -20.45 28.59
CA LEU A 359 40.80 -19.92 29.11
C LEU A 359 41.02 -18.99 30.31
N GLU A 360 41.94 -19.34 31.22
CA GLU A 360 42.34 -18.44 32.31
C GLU A 360 42.97 -17.13 31.79
N SER A 361 43.66 -17.19 30.65
CA SER A 361 44.17 -15.97 29.98
C SER A 361 43.04 -15.12 29.41
N VAL A 362 41.94 -15.71 28.92
CA VAL A 362 40.75 -14.98 28.44
C VAL A 362 40.04 -14.29 29.60
N LYS A 363 39.81 -14.99 30.71
CA LYS A 363 39.22 -14.42 31.93
C LYS A 363 40.05 -13.27 32.48
N ALA A 364 41.37 -13.43 32.54
CA ALA A 364 42.28 -12.36 32.96
C ALA A 364 42.18 -11.14 32.02
N ALA A 365 42.16 -11.35 30.70
CA ALA A 365 42.02 -10.27 29.73
C ALA A 365 40.65 -9.57 29.79
N ALA A 366 39.57 -10.29 30.10
CA ALA A 366 38.24 -9.73 30.31
C ALA A 366 38.18 -8.87 31.58
N VAL A 367 38.85 -9.30 32.66
CA VAL A 367 39.00 -8.51 33.89
C VAL A 367 39.80 -7.23 33.61
N ASP A 368 40.89 -7.32 32.84
CA ASP A 368 41.69 -6.16 32.45
C ASP A 368 40.87 -5.18 31.58
N LEU A 369 39.99 -5.69 30.72
CA LEU A 369 39.06 -4.87 29.92
C LEU A 369 38.08 -4.09 30.79
N VAL A 370 37.51 -4.72 31.81
CA VAL A 370 36.65 -4.06 32.80
C VAL A 370 37.43 -2.98 33.54
N LYS A 371 38.64 -3.29 34.06
CA LYS A 371 39.48 -2.32 34.78
C LYS A 371 39.91 -1.14 33.91
N ALA A 372 40.16 -1.37 32.63
CA ALA A 372 40.59 -0.36 31.68
C ALA A 372 39.48 0.66 31.35
N ASN A 373 38.22 0.21 31.30
CA ASN A 373 37.09 1.03 30.84
C ASN A 373 36.19 1.54 31.98
N CYS A 374 36.09 0.83 33.10
CA CYS A 374 35.23 1.18 34.24
C CYS A 374 36.04 1.77 35.40
N LYS A 375 35.79 3.03 35.76
CA LYS A 375 36.54 3.74 36.81
C LYS A 375 36.26 3.25 38.24
N ASP A 376 35.09 2.65 38.46
CA ASP A 376 34.60 2.23 39.79
C ASP A 376 34.94 0.76 40.14
N ALA A 377 35.56 0.01 39.22
CA ALA A 377 35.80 -1.43 39.35
C ALA A 377 37.06 -1.81 40.14
N LYS A 378 37.55 -0.97 41.06
CA LYS A 378 38.77 -1.28 41.83
C LYS A 378 38.57 -2.31 42.94
N GLU A 379 37.34 -2.65 43.34
CA GLU A 379 37.10 -3.58 44.47
C GLU A 379 35.93 -4.59 44.29
N ALA A 380 35.20 -4.61 43.17
CA ALA A 380 34.06 -5.50 42.98
C ALA A 380 34.40 -6.69 42.06
N ALA A 381 34.92 -7.76 42.64
CA ALA A 381 34.86 -9.09 42.05
C ALA A 381 34.64 -10.07 43.20
N ILE A 382 33.42 -10.63 43.33
CA ILE A 382 33.18 -12.00 43.82
C ILE A 382 31.70 -12.48 43.71
N ASP A 383 30.66 -11.65 43.51
CA ASP A 383 29.26 -12.16 43.52
C ASP A 383 28.48 -12.06 42.18
N ALA A 384 27.67 -13.09 41.90
CA ALA A 384 26.97 -13.32 40.62
C ALA A 384 25.85 -12.31 40.30
N GLU A 385 25.27 -11.64 41.29
CA GLU A 385 24.23 -10.60 41.10
C GLU A 385 24.78 -9.24 40.61
N GLU A 386 26.11 -9.02 40.68
CA GLU A 386 26.76 -7.79 40.18
C GLU A 386 27.19 -7.89 38.69
N SER A 387 27.19 -9.10 38.13
CA SER A 387 27.69 -9.36 36.76
C SER A 387 26.96 -8.59 35.67
N ASP A 388 25.62 -8.54 35.71
CA ASP A 388 24.81 -7.88 34.67
C ASP A 388 24.94 -6.34 34.69
N LYS A 389 25.06 -5.75 35.88
CA LYS A 389 25.28 -4.30 36.02
C LYS A 389 26.68 -3.90 35.55
N VAL A 390 27.69 -4.72 35.85
CA VAL A 390 29.06 -4.51 35.37
C VAL A 390 29.15 -4.67 33.85
N ALA A 391 28.46 -5.67 33.26
CA ALA A 391 28.41 -5.87 31.82
C ALA A 391 27.69 -4.71 31.09
N GLN A 392 26.58 -4.20 31.64
CA GLN A 392 25.87 -3.05 31.08
C GLN A 392 26.69 -1.76 31.19
N GLY A 393 27.38 -1.55 32.31
CA GLY A 393 28.30 -0.43 32.52
C GLY A 393 29.50 -0.46 31.56
N LEU A 394 30.09 -1.63 31.34
CA LEU A 394 31.20 -1.82 30.40
C LEU A 394 30.77 -1.52 28.95
N ASN A 395 29.62 -2.02 28.51
CA ASN A 395 29.11 -1.76 27.16
C ASN A 395 28.85 -0.27 26.90
N LEU A 396 28.36 0.46 27.90
CA LEU A 396 28.20 1.92 27.81
C LEU A 396 29.56 2.63 27.71
N ALA A 397 30.55 2.23 28.51
CA ALA A 397 31.89 2.80 28.48
C ALA A 397 32.59 2.56 27.12
N ILE A 398 32.51 1.34 26.58
CA ILE A 398 33.04 1.00 25.25
C ILE A 398 32.32 1.83 24.17
N GLN A 399 30.99 1.97 24.26
CA GLN A 399 30.21 2.77 23.31
C GLN A 399 30.66 4.24 23.27
N ASP A 400 30.90 4.84 24.44
CA ASP A 400 31.38 6.21 24.54
C ASP A 400 32.81 6.35 23.98
N ASN A 401 33.69 5.39 24.26
CA ASN A 401 35.04 5.37 23.70
C ASN A 401 35.02 5.24 22.16
N VAL A 402 34.18 4.37 21.61
CA VAL A 402 33.98 4.24 20.15
C VAL A 402 33.50 5.57 19.54
N LEU A 403 32.57 6.26 20.20
CA LEU A 403 32.07 7.55 19.74
C LEU A 403 33.17 8.61 19.71
N VAL A 404 33.98 8.70 20.76
CA VAL A 404 35.14 9.62 20.82
C VAL A 404 36.14 9.30 19.70
N VAL A 405 36.55 8.03 19.55
CA VAL A 405 37.53 7.61 18.55
C VAL A 405 37.03 7.89 17.14
N ARG A 406 35.77 7.54 16.81
CA ARG A 406 35.17 7.82 15.49
C ARG A 406 35.11 9.32 15.19
N THR A 407 34.84 10.16 16.20
CA THR A 407 34.81 11.62 16.05
C THR A 407 36.21 12.15 15.74
N LEU A 408 37.24 11.68 16.46
CA LEU A 408 38.63 12.06 16.21
C LEU A 408 39.13 11.60 14.84
N ILE A 409 38.76 10.39 14.40
CA ILE A 409 39.05 9.92 13.03
C ILE A 409 38.40 10.84 12.00
N GLY A 410 37.11 11.20 12.19
CA GLY A 410 36.41 12.14 11.30
C GLY A 410 37.13 13.49 11.17
N LEU A 411 37.51 14.09 12.30
CA LEU A 411 38.24 15.37 12.31
C LEU A 411 39.63 15.29 11.67
N GLN A 412 40.30 14.14 11.69
CA GLN A 412 41.58 13.96 11.01
C GLN A 412 41.43 13.73 9.51
N ARG A 413 40.35 13.05 9.07
CA ARG A 413 40.05 12.87 7.63
C ARG A 413 39.79 14.20 6.93
N GLU A 414 39.23 15.20 7.62
CA GLU A 414 39.04 16.54 7.07
C GLU A 414 40.37 17.31 6.85
N LYS A 415 41.46 16.89 7.49
CA LYS A 415 42.76 17.59 7.46
C LYS A 415 43.76 17.01 6.48
N SER A 416 43.59 15.77 6.01
CA SER A 416 44.57 15.09 5.16
C SER A 416 43.94 13.98 4.33
N GLU A 417 43.94 14.09 3.00
CA GLU A 417 43.71 12.94 2.11
C GLU A 417 44.94 12.04 2.14
N THR A 418 44.83 10.86 2.73
CA THR A 418 45.89 9.84 2.65
C THR A 418 45.31 8.50 2.24
N ALA A 419 45.95 7.85 1.26
CA ALA A 419 45.63 6.50 0.79
C ALA A 419 45.60 5.44 1.90
N ILE A 420 46.18 5.75 3.07
CA ILE A 420 46.18 4.90 4.27
C ILE A 420 44.76 4.77 4.86
N PHE A 421 43.98 5.85 4.90
CA PHE A 421 42.61 5.81 5.41
C PHE A 421 41.71 4.93 4.56
N ASP A 422 41.84 4.99 3.23
CA ASP A 422 41.02 4.18 2.33
C ASP A 422 41.36 2.68 2.40
N ALA A 423 42.62 2.36 2.70
CA ALA A 423 43.08 0.98 2.87
C ALA A 423 42.67 0.37 4.22
N THR A 424 42.66 1.14 5.31
CA THR A 424 42.47 0.62 6.68
C THR A 424 41.09 0.90 7.26
N GLU A 425 40.54 2.10 7.02
CA GLU A 425 39.25 2.55 7.55
C GLU A 425 38.13 2.54 6.50
N GLY A 426 38.51 2.53 5.22
CA GLY A 426 37.61 2.57 4.07
C GLY A 426 36.97 3.95 3.84
N PRO A 427 36.11 4.09 2.81
CA PRO A 427 35.40 5.35 2.52
C PRO A 427 34.57 5.87 3.71
N LEU A 428 34.34 7.20 3.74
CA LEU A 428 33.61 7.85 4.83
C LEU A 428 32.16 7.33 4.90
N ARG A 429 31.74 6.89 6.10
CA ARG A 429 30.39 6.41 6.40
C ARG A 429 29.85 7.07 7.65
N TYR A 430 28.57 7.40 7.62
CA TYR A 430 27.87 7.95 8.78
C TYR A 430 27.29 6.80 9.61
N LYS A 431 28.02 6.36 10.63
CA LYS A 431 27.68 5.18 11.45
C LYS A 431 26.86 5.55 12.69
N CYS A 432 25.93 4.67 13.08
CA CYS A 432 25.23 4.80 14.36
C CYS A 432 26.19 4.50 15.51
N HIS A 433 26.06 5.21 16.63
CA HIS A 433 26.90 4.99 17.81
C HIS A 433 26.35 3.92 18.76
N LYS A 434 25.11 3.46 18.57
CA LYS A 434 24.51 2.39 19.38
C LYS A 434 25.03 1.03 18.91
N ILE A 435 25.81 0.33 19.74
CA ILE A 435 26.50 -0.94 19.38
C ILE A 435 25.53 -2.01 18.87
N GLN A 436 24.35 -2.12 19.49
CA GLN A 436 23.32 -3.10 19.12
C GLN A 436 22.51 -2.73 17.86
N CYS A 437 22.77 -1.57 17.24
CA CYS A 437 22.06 -1.15 16.04
C CYS A 437 22.70 -1.78 14.79
N SER A 438 21.89 -2.28 13.85
CA SER A 438 22.41 -2.78 12.56
C SER A 438 23.21 -1.72 11.79
N LYS A 439 22.88 -0.43 11.96
CA LYS A 439 23.60 0.71 11.37
C LYS A 439 24.91 1.06 12.10
N PHE A 440 25.29 0.34 13.14
CA PHE A 440 26.55 0.52 13.85
C PHE A 440 27.76 0.19 12.98
N ALA A 441 27.73 -0.98 12.31
CA ALA A 441 28.79 -1.43 11.41
C ALA A 441 28.53 -1.04 9.94
N THR A 442 27.28 -1.13 9.46
CA THR A 442 26.97 -0.87 8.05
C THR A 442 27.01 0.63 7.70
N GLY A 443 26.60 1.48 8.64
CA GLY A 443 26.44 2.92 8.44
C GLY A 443 25.30 3.32 7.49
N CYS A 444 25.22 4.63 7.26
CA CYS A 444 24.28 5.31 6.38
C CYS A 444 25.03 6.08 5.27
N SER A 445 24.34 6.33 4.15
CA SER A 445 24.90 7.03 2.98
C SER A 445 25.13 8.53 3.19
N SER A 446 24.47 9.17 4.17
CA SER A 446 24.62 10.60 4.43
C SER A 446 24.39 10.98 5.90
N GLU A 447 24.98 12.10 6.31
CA GLU A 447 24.82 12.65 7.66
C GLU A 447 23.36 12.96 7.99
N ALA A 448 22.59 13.49 7.02
CA ALA A 448 21.17 13.77 7.18
C ALA A 448 20.36 12.49 7.46
N THR A 449 20.75 11.37 6.83
CA THR A 449 20.11 10.06 7.06
C THR A 449 20.47 9.52 8.43
N LEU A 450 21.73 9.66 8.87
CA LEU A 450 22.14 9.32 10.22
C LEU A 450 21.40 10.16 11.26
N LYS A 451 21.31 11.50 11.10
CA LYS A 451 20.56 12.38 12.03
C LYS A 451 19.09 11.96 12.16
N ARG A 452 18.44 11.61 11.05
CA ARG A 452 17.07 11.10 11.06
C ARG A 452 16.95 9.77 11.78
N HIS A 453 17.90 8.87 11.56
CA HIS A 453 17.97 7.58 12.24
C HIS A 453 18.21 7.72 13.75
N LEU A 454 19.15 8.59 14.16
CA LEU A 454 19.43 8.88 15.57
C LEU A 454 18.25 9.55 16.26
N ALA A 455 17.48 10.40 15.58
CA ALA A 455 16.26 10.99 16.14
C ALA A 455 15.19 9.95 16.51
N VAL A 456 15.19 8.76 15.90
CA VAL A 456 14.33 7.63 16.31
C VAL A 456 14.81 7.02 17.63
N HIS A 457 16.13 6.93 17.83
CA HIS A 457 16.72 6.41 19.06
C HIS A 457 16.62 7.41 20.22
N GLU A 458 16.94 8.67 19.97
CA GLU A 458 17.07 9.71 21.01
C GLU A 458 15.73 10.40 21.33
N ARG A 459 14.81 10.42 20.37
CA ARG A 459 13.48 11.09 20.44
C ARG A 459 13.57 12.45 21.15
N PRO A 460 14.39 13.39 20.64
CA PRO A 460 14.85 14.55 21.41
C PRO A 460 13.73 15.56 21.73
N PHE A 461 12.58 15.49 21.05
CA PHE A 461 11.49 16.45 21.20
C PHE A 461 10.52 16.01 22.28
N ARG A 462 10.80 16.39 23.53
CA ARG A 462 10.00 16.05 24.72
C ARG A 462 8.98 17.14 25.06
N CYS A 463 7.82 16.73 25.57
CA CYS A 463 6.80 17.65 26.09
C CYS A 463 7.30 18.32 27.39
N PRO A 464 7.06 19.62 27.62
CA PRO A 464 7.48 20.30 28.84
C PRO A 464 6.64 19.93 30.08
N HIS A 465 5.48 19.28 29.91
CA HIS A 465 4.58 18.94 31.01
C HIS A 465 4.93 17.57 31.61
N THR A 466 5.36 17.53 32.88
CA THR A 466 5.81 16.32 33.59
C THR A 466 4.76 15.20 33.63
N ASP A 467 3.48 15.56 33.67
CA ASP A 467 2.37 14.62 33.75
C ASP A 467 1.95 14.08 32.37
N CYS A 468 2.65 14.49 31.31
CA CYS A 468 2.41 14.06 29.95
C CYS A 468 3.37 12.94 29.54
N PHE A 469 2.87 11.85 28.98
CA PHE A 469 3.68 10.76 28.44
C PHE A 469 4.78 11.23 27.47
N ALA A 470 4.49 12.25 26.67
CA ALA A 470 5.44 12.82 25.72
C ALA A 470 6.64 13.52 26.38
N HIS A 471 6.60 13.77 27.70
CA HIS A 471 7.74 14.27 28.48
C HIS A 471 8.83 13.20 28.64
N THR A 472 8.40 11.98 28.98
CA THR A 472 9.34 10.89 29.28
C THR A 472 9.84 10.22 28.00
N VAL A 473 8.93 9.99 27.05
CA VAL A 473 9.22 9.22 25.84
C VAL A 473 9.68 10.09 24.66
N GLY A 474 9.14 11.30 24.53
CA GLY A 474 9.49 12.24 23.46
C GLY A 474 9.04 11.80 22.06
N TYR A 475 9.30 12.69 21.09
CA TYR A 475 9.01 12.49 19.68
C TYR A 475 10.29 12.55 18.85
N ALA A 476 10.29 11.87 17.70
CA ALA A 476 11.38 11.94 16.72
C ALA A 476 11.35 13.22 15.87
N SER A 477 10.26 14.00 15.89
CA SER A 477 10.09 15.21 15.07
C SER A 477 9.52 16.40 15.86
N PRO A 478 10.04 17.62 15.64
CA PRO A 478 9.55 18.82 16.34
C PRO A 478 8.14 19.21 15.91
N LYS A 479 7.76 18.91 14.65
CA LYS A 479 6.43 19.21 14.12
C LYS A 479 5.34 18.48 14.93
N ARG A 480 5.60 17.23 15.30
CA ARG A 480 4.67 16.42 16.11
C ARG A 480 4.56 16.93 17.54
N LEU A 481 5.68 17.27 18.17
CA LEU A 481 5.65 17.90 19.49
C LEU A 481 4.85 19.21 19.48
N LYS A 482 5.03 20.05 18.45
CA LYS A 482 4.27 21.30 18.30
C LYS A 482 2.77 21.03 18.18
N SER A 483 2.36 20.12 17.30
CA SER A 483 0.96 19.74 17.15
C SER A 483 0.37 19.16 18.45
N HIS A 484 1.11 18.29 19.14
CA HIS A 484 0.73 17.75 20.45
C HIS A 484 0.51 18.86 21.49
N ASN A 485 1.47 19.80 21.62
CA ASN A 485 1.35 20.92 22.55
C ASN A 485 0.19 21.85 22.18
N GLU A 486 -0.04 22.11 20.90
CA GLU A 486 -1.20 22.88 20.42
C GLU A 486 -2.53 22.21 20.79
N ALA A 487 -2.60 20.88 20.77
CA ALA A 487 -3.83 20.15 21.08
C ALA A 487 -4.06 19.97 22.60
N PHE A 488 -3.03 19.64 23.38
CA PHE A 488 -3.19 19.18 24.77
C PHE A 488 -2.69 20.17 25.83
N HIS A 489 -1.92 21.18 25.43
CA HIS A 489 -1.22 22.04 26.37
C HIS A 489 -1.36 23.54 26.10
N GLN A 490 -2.06 23.93 25.03
CA GLN A 490 -2.43 25.34 24.83
C GLN A 490 -3.45 25.79 25.87
N SER A 491 -2.94 26.45 26.90
CA SER A 491 -3.70 27.20 27.90
C SER A 491 -3.43 28.70 27.74
N VAL A 492 -4.48 29.45 27.36
CA VAL A 492 -4.76 30.88 27.66
C VAL A 492 -4.04 32.00 26.88
N SER A 493 -2.92 31.83 26.17
CA SER A 493 -2.20 33.02 25.60
C SER A 493 -2.60 33.51 24.19
N ARG A 494 -3.74 33.09 23.64
CA ARG A 494 -4.40 33.81 22.53
C ARG A 494 -5.89 33.91 22.80
N ALA A 495 -6.25 34.85 23.67
CA ALA A 495 -7.39 35.70 23.38
C ALA A 495 -7.14 36.36 22.01
N LYS A 496 -7.43 35.64 20.92
CA LYS A 496 -7.87 36.33 19.71
C LYS A 496 -9.11 37.05 20.20
N ALA A 497 -9.02 38.37 20.33
CA ALA A 497 -10.15 39.22 20.61
C ALA A 497 -11.23 38.92 19.55
N VAL A 498 -12.12 37.99 19.87
CA VAL A 498 -13.46 38.03 19.33
C VAL A 498 -14.06 39.20 20.08
N PHE A 499 -14.25 40.29 19.35
CA PHE A 499 -14.98 41.45 19.83
C PHE A 499 -16.25 40.94 20.52
N PRO A 500 -16.46 41.20 21.82
CA PRO A 500 -17.65 40.72 22.50
C PRO A 500 -18.82 41.50 21.92
N ALA A 501 -19.63 40.85 21.11
CA ALA A 501 -21.01 41.28 20.93
C ALA A 501 -21.76 40.78 22.17
N ASP A 502 -21.99 41.71 23.09
CA ASP A 502 -23.05 41.75 24.10
C ASP A 502 -23.54 40.39 24.63
N LEU A 503 -22.95 39.95 25.75
CA LEU A 503 -23.60 39.01 26.67
C LEU A 503 -23.52 39.60 28.07
N GLU A 504 -24.46 40.50 28.35
CA GLU A 504 -24.86 40.86 29.71
C GLU A 504 -25.31 39.58 30.44
N THR A 505 -24.67 39.25 31.56
CA THR A 505 -25.09 38.27 32.58
C THR A 505 -25.98 37.11 32.08
N GLY A 506 -25.38 36.00 31.63
CA GLY A 506 -26.11 34.78 31.26
C GLY A 506 -25.26 33.52 31.53
N GLU A 507 -25.83 32.55 32.23
CA GLU A 507 -25.21 31.32 32.73
C GLU A 507 -24.34 30.59 31.68
N TRP A 508 -23.09 30.26 32.02
CA TRP A 508 -22.27 29.36 31.19
C TRP A 508 -22.98 28.02 31.04
N SER A 509 -23.04 27.49 29.82
CA SER A 509 -23.41 26.09 29.59
C SER A 509 -22.17 25.19 29.48
N LEU A 510 -22.31 23.89 29.81
CA LEU A 510 -21.24 22.90 29.60
C LEU A 510 -20.72 22.92 28.14
N TYR A 511 -21.60 23.20 27.18
CA TYR A 511 -21.24 23.34 25.77
C TYR A 511 -20.30 24.51 25.51
N GLU A 512 -20.62 25.70 26.05
CA GLU A 512 -19.78 26.89 25.92
C GLU A 512 -18.44 26.72 26.63
N ALA A 513 -18.43 26.03 27.78
CA ALA A 513 -17.20 25.69 28.48
C ALA A 513 -16.27 24.79 27.64
N CYS A 514 -16.83 23.76 27.01
CA CYS A 514 -16.10 22.88 26.10
C CYS A 514 -15.61 23.62 24.84
N LYS A 515 -16.43 24.49 24.26
CA LYS A 515 -16.09 25.30 23.09
C LYS A 515 -15.01 26.35 23.39
N ALA A 516 -14.99 26.90 24.59
CA ALA A 516 -14.00 27.87 25.06
C ALA A 516 -12.68 27.20 25.55
N GLY A 517 -12.68 25.88 25.72
CA GLY A 517 -11.50 25.14 26.19
C GLY A 517 -11.21 25.31 27.69
N ASN A 518 -12.18 25.80 28.46
CA ASN A 518 -12.02 26.06 29.89
C ASN A 518 -12.29 24.78 30.69
N LEU A 519 -11.23 24.02 30.94
CA LEU A 519 -11.30 22.73 31.64
C LEU A 519 -11.82 22.88 33.08
N ASP A 520 -11.58 24.00 33.75
CA ASP A 520 -11.98 24.21 35.14
C ASP A 520 -13.49 24.37 35.26
N GLU A 521 -14.11 25.11 34.33
CA GLU A 521 -15.58 25.20 34.23
C GLU A 521 -16.20 23.86 33.84
N VAL A 522 -15.59 23.11 32.91
CA VAL A 522 -16.05 21.74 32.57
C VAL A 522 -16.01 20.82 33.80
N LYS A 523 -14.95 20.89 34.60
CA LYS A 523 -14.83 20.15 35.87
C LYS A 523 -15.85 20.63 36.91
N ARG A 524 -16.17 21.93 36.95
CA ARG A 524 -17.19 22.49 37.85
C ARG A 524 -18.56 21.93 37.50
N PHE A 525 -18.97 22.00 36.24
CA PHE A 525 -20.24 21.42 35.78
C PHE A 525 -20.32 19.91 36.02
N HIS A 526 -19.23 19.16 35.80
CA HIS A 526 -19.21 17.73 36.11
C HIS A 526 -19.43 17.47 37.61
N ARG A 527 -18.80 18.25 38.50
CA ARG A 527 -19.03 18.16 39.97
C ARG A 527 -20.46 18.51 40.38
N GLU A 528 -21.11 19.41 39.65
CA GLU A 528 -22.52 19.78 39.84
C GLU A 528 -23.51 18.75 39.28
N GLY A 529 -23.02 17.61 38.77
CA GLY A 529 -23.85 16.52 38.24
C GLY A 529 -24.34 16.76 36.80
N ALA A 530 -23.73 17.69 36.07
CA ALA A 530 -24.09 17.93 34.67
C ALA A 530 -23.85 16.67 33.83
N ASN A 531 -24.85 16.31 33.04
CA ASN A 531 -24.77 15.16 32.15
C ASN A 531 -23.82 15.45 30.98
N LEU A 532 -22.63 14.84 30.99
CA LEU A 532 -21.61 15.00 29.95
C LEU A 532 -22.02 14.46 28.57
N TYR A 533 -23.11 13.68 28.50
CA TYR A 533 -23.66 13.09 27.28
C TYR A 533 -24.76 13.95 26.63
N PHE A 534 -25.17 15.07 27.26
CA PHE A 534 -26.35 15.83 26.86
C PHE A 534 -26.21 16.50 25.48
N THR A 535 -27.21 16.29 24.62
CA THR A 535 -27.35 16.92 23.30
C THR A 535 -28.53 17.88 23.33
N LEU A 536 -28.29 19.17 23.11
CA LEU A 536 -29.37 20.17 22.99
C LEU A 536 -30.17 19.93 21.69
N PRO A 537 -31.47 20.29 21.62
CA PRO A 537 -32.38 19.89 20.53
C PRO A 537 -32.03 20.40 19.12
N LYS A 538 -30.98 21.21 18.95
CA LYS A 538 -30.47 21.70 17.66
C LYS A 538 -28.94 21.84 17.59
N THR A 539 -28.18 21.45 18.62
CA THR A 539 -26.74 21.76 18.73
C THR A 539 -25.87 20.60 19.26
N VAL A 540 -24.61 20.69 18.85
CA VAL A 540 -23.50 19.72 18.87
C VAL A 540 -23.18 19.18 20.28
N SER A 541 -22.73 17.92 20.38
CA SER A 541 -22.26 17.31 21.65
C SER A 541 -21.13 18.14 22.30
N PRO A 542 -21.05 18.24 23.65
CA PRO A 542 -19.96 18.95 24.33
C PRO A 542 -18.57 18.47 23.91
N LEU A 543 -18.40 17.16 23.69
CA LEU A 543 -17.15 16.59 23.18
C LEU A 543 -16.87 17.04 21.74
N CYS A 544 -17.88 17.03 20.87
CA CYS A 544 -17.72 17.54 19.50
C CYS A 544 -17.34 19.03 19.49
N ALA A 545 -17.88 19.84 20.40
CA ALA A 545 -17.53 21.26 20.52
C ALA A 545 -16.05 21.45 20.88
N ALA A 546 -15.55 20.68 21.85
CA ALA A 546 -14.13 20.68 22.21
C ALA A 546 -13.24 20.22 21.05
N VAL A 547 -13.67 19.21 20.29
CA VAL A 547 -12.94 18.71 19.11
C VAL A 547 -12.88 19.76 18.01
N GLU A 548 -14.01 20.39 17.66
CA GLU A 548 -14.04 21.41 16.62
C GLU A 548 -13.15 22.60 16.96
N ALA A 549 -13.17 23.01 18.23
CA ALA A 549 -12.32 24.07 18.77
C ALA A 549 -10.83 23.65 18.89
N GLY A 550 -10.53 22.35 18.97
CA GLY A 550 -9.17 21.82 19.03
C GLY A 550 -8.62 21.66 20.44
N HIS A 551 -9.48 21.56 21.45
CA HIS A 551 -9.11 21.48 22.87
C HIS A 551 -8.96 20.02 23.32
N GLY A 552 -7.83 19.42 22.99
CA GLY A 552 -7.48 18.03 23.31
C GLY A 552 -7.43 17.73 24.82
N HIS A 553 -7.07 18.70 25.66
CA HIS A 553 -7.11 18.55 27.13
C HIS A 553 -8.52 18.39 27.68
N VAL A 554 -9.50 19.13 27.14
CA VAL A 554 -10.93 18.95 27.46
C VAL A 554 -11.44 17.62 26.89
N CYS A 555 -11.04 17.27 25.66
CA CYS A 555 -11.39 15.99 25.05
C CYS A 555 -10.89 14.81 25.89
N LYS A 556 -9.64 14.88 26.38
CA LYS A 556 -9.04 13.87 27.26
C LYS A 556 -9.86 13.70 28.54
N TYR A 557 -10.15 14.80 29.23
CA TYR A 557 -10.93 14.75 30.47
C TYR A 557 -12.33 14.15 30.28
N LEU A 558 -13.04 14.51 29.20
CA LEU A 558 -14.35 13.96 28.89
C LEU A 558 -14.30 12.46 28.58
N VAL A 559 -13.31 12.01 27.80
CA VAL A 559 -13.13 10.59 27.47
C VAL A 559 -12.73 9.78 28.71
N ASP A 560 -11.80 10.28 29.53
CA ASP A 560 -11.40 9.67 30.81
C ASP A 560 -12.58 9.60 31.79
N SER A 561 -13.56 10.51 31.66
CA SER A 561 -14.82 10.51 32.42
C SER A 561 -15.91 9.59 31.84
N GLY A 562 -15.59 8.76 30.83
CA GLY A 562 -16.50 7.76 30.25
C GLY A 562 -17.27 8.20 29.00
N VAL A 563 -17.01 9.39 28.44
CA VAL A 563 -17.65 9.83 27.19
C VAL A 563 -17.03 9.10 26.00
N ASN A 564 -17.80 8.22 25.37
CA ASN A 564 -17.33 7.47 24.20
C ASN A 564 -17.23 8.38 22.94
N PRO A 565 -16.03 8.55 22.34
CA PRO A 565 -15.81 9.41 21.17
C PRO A 565 -16.43 8.87 19.86
N LEU A 566 -16.91 7.63 19.88
CA LEU A 566 -17.49 6.90 18.73
C LEU A 566 -19.02 6.85 18.78
N ARG A 567 -19.65 7.28 19.89
CA ARG A 567 -21.10 7.21 20.07
C ARG A 567 -21.83 8.15 19.11
N ARG A 568 -22.86 7.63 18.42
CA ARG A 568 -23.76 8.42 17.56
C ARG A 568 -24.73 9.25 18.42
N ALA A 569 -24.84 10.55 18.11
CA ALA A 569 -25.69 11.48 18.84
C ALA A 569 -27.20 11.27 18.55
N SER A 570 -27.59 10.91 17.32
CA SER A 570 -28.96 10.47 16.97
C SER A 570 -29.02 9.76 15.60
N ARG A 571 -30.14 9.06 15.30
CA ARG A 571 -30.39 8.40 14.00
C ARG A 571 -30.58 9.38 12.83
N GLU A 572 -31.01 10.61 13.09
CA GLU A 572 -31.29 11.62 12.04
C GLU A 572 -30.07 12.51 11.75
N MET A 573 -29.05 12.53 12.62
CA MET A 573 -27.82 13.34 12.46
C MET A 573 -26.54 12.49 12.59
N ALA A 574 -26.49 11.36 11.87
CA ALA A 574 -25.29 10.50 11.79
C ALA A 574 -24.02 11.23 11.31
N SER A 575 -24.14 12.44 10.77
CA SER A 575 -23.03 13.24 10.24
C SER A 575 -22.09 13.85 11.30
N ARG A 576 -22.38 13.77 12.60
CA ARG A 576 -21.69 14.57 13.64
C ARG A 576 -21.22 13.79 14.87
N THR A 577 -20.40 12.74 14.69
CA THR A 577 -19.66 12.10 15.81
C THR A 577 -18.36 12.88 16.13
N PRO A 578 -17.84 12.80 17.38
CA PRO A 578 -16.59 13.48 17.75
C PRO A 578 -15.40 13.09 16.88
N ILE A 579 -15.26 11.80 16.56
CA ILE A 579 -14.18 11.31 15.68
C ILE A 579 -14.30 11.87 14.26
N VAL A 580 -15.52 12.01 13.73
CA VAL A 580 -15.75 12.61 12.42
C VAL A 580 -15.45 14.10 12.43
N ALA A 581 -15.82 14.81 13.50
CA ALA A 581 -15.49 16.23 13.66
C ALA A 581 -13.96 16.43 13.65
N ALA A 582 -13.19 15.52 14.25
CA ALA A 582 -11.73 15.55 14.21
C ALA A 582 -11.19 15.40 12.77
N ILE A 583 -11.82 14.55 11.94
CA ILE A 583 -11.47 14.37 10.52
C ILE A 583 -11.73 15.66 9.74
N TYR A 584 -12.97 16.18 9.77
CA TYR A 584 -13.33 17.37 8.99
C TYR A 584 -12.55 18.63 9.40
N ARG A 585 -12.10 18.70 10.65
CA ARG A 585 -11.30 19.82 11.18
C ARG A 585 -9.79 19.54 11.19
N GLU A 586 -9.36 18.39 10.69
CA GLU A 586 -7.95 17.94 10.66
C GLU A 586 -7.23 18.02 12.00
N ARG A 587 -7.95 17.66 13.07
CA ARG A 587 -7.39 17.61 14.43
C ARG A 587 -6.67 16.28 14.62
N LEU A 588 -5.54 16.11 13.92
CA LEU A 588 -4.81 14.85 13.85
C LEU A 588 -4.43 14.30 15.23
N GLU A 589 -3.99 15.14 16.16
CA GLU A 589 -3.61 14.72 17.53
C GLU A 589 -4.82 14.26 18.36
N ILE A 590 -5.98 14.90 18.19
CA ILE A 590 -7.23 14.49 18.86
C ILE A 590 -7.77 13.22 18.22
N LEU A 591 -7.67 13.10 16.89
CA LEU A 591 -8.01 11.89 16.14
C LEU A 591 -7.14 10.71 16.57
N ASP A 592 -5.83 10.91 16.70
CA ASP A 592 -4.87 9.92 17.19
C ASP A 592 -5.23 9.47 18.62
N PHE A 593 -5.56 10.42 19.49
CA PHE A 593 -6.04 10.13 20.84
C PHE A 593 -7.36 9.33 20.85
N PHE A 594 -8.34 9.67 20.03
CA PHE A 594 -9.61 8.94 19.95
C PHE A 594 -9.47 7.54 19.39
N LEU A 595 -8.59 7.34 18.41
CA LEU A 595 -8.29 6.00 17.88
C LEU A 595 -7.59 5.11 18.92
N ARG A 596 -6.89 5.72 19.89
CA ARG A 596 -6.09 5.03 20.92
C ARG A 596 -6.78 4.90 22.29
N SER A 597 -7.89 5.59 22.54
CA SER A 597 -8.61 5.55 23.82
C SER A 597 -9.77 4.55 23.78
N GLY A 598 -9.82 3.63 24.77
CA GLY A 598 -10.91 2.70 25.14
C GLY A 598 -11.80 2.11 24.03
N ASN A 599 -11.78 0.78 23.83
CA ASN A 599 -12.57 0.04 22.84
C ASN A 599 -12.79 0.82 21.54
N GLY A 600 -11.74 0.92 20.71
CA GLY A 600 -11.79 1.63 19.43
C GLY A 600 -12.97 1.19 18.53
N PRO A 601 -13.16 1.84 17.38
CA PRO A 601 -14.32 1.57 16.50
C PRO A 601 -14.38 0.10 16.09
N ASP A 602 -15.56 -0.48 16.21
CA ASP A 602 -15.89 -1.77 15.58
C ASP A 602 -15.73 -1.66 14.05
N ASP A 603 -15.73 -2.78 13.32
CA ASP A 603 -15.44 -2.75 11.88
C ASP A 603 -16.41 -1.84 11.12
N ARG A 604 -17.68 -1.76 11.56
CA ARG A 604 -18.68 -0.82 11.03
C ARG A 604 -18.33 0.64 11.32
N GLY A 605 -17.96 0.97 12.55
CA GLY A 605 -17.52 2.32 12.92
C GLY A 605 -16.23 2.73 12.20
N LEU A 606 -15.31 1.78 11.99
CA LEU A 606 -14.08 2.02 11.25
C LEU A 606 -14.38 2.29 9.77
N ALA A 607 -15.30 1.54 9.17
CA ALA A 607 -15.74 1.77 7.80
C ALA A 607 -16.38 3.15 7.62
N GLU A 608 -17.17 3.61 8.59
CA GLU A 608 -17.70 4.98 8.64
C GLU A 608 -16.59 6.03 8.70
N VAL A 609 -15.62 5.86 9.59
CA VAL A 609 -14.50 6.80 9.74
C VAL A 609 -13.64 6.88 8.46
N ILE A 610 -13.39 5.74 7.81
CA ILE A 610 -12.67 5.67 6.51
C ILE A 610 -13.46 6.39 5.43
N ALA A 611 -14.74 6.06 5.26
CA ALA A 611 -15.59 6.69 4.25
C ALA A 611 -15.68 8.20 4.46
N ARG A 612 -15.76 8.67 5.71
CA ARG A 612 -15.76 10.10 6.05
C ARG A 612 -14.43 10.79 5.74
N ALA A 613 -13.30 10.13 5.97
CA ALA A 613 -11.99 10.68 5.60
C ALA A 613 -11.81 10.82 4.08
N ILE A 614 -12.34 9.85 3.31
CA ILE A 614 -12.40 9.90 1.84
C ILE A 614 -13.30 11.07 1.40
N HIS A 615 -14.52 11.16 1.94
CA HIS A 615 -15.47 12.23 1.59
C HIS A 615 -14.97 13.64 1.97
N ALA A 616 -14.24 13.77 3.08
CA ALA A 616 -13.69 15.04 3.54
C ALA A 616 -12.39 15.45 2.84
N ASP A 617 -11.87 14.61 1.94
CA ASP A 617 -10.60 14.77 1.22
C ASP A 617 -9.41 15.01 2.17
N ARG A 618 -9.25 14.13 3.17
CA ARG A 618 -8.21 14.25 4.21
C ARG A 618 -7.20 13.10 4.16
N PRO A 619 -6.14 13.17 3.33
CA PRO A 619 -5.17 12.09 3.18
C PRO A 619 -4.40 11.77 4.47
N ALA A 620 -4.07 12.79 5.28
CA ALA A 620 -3.37 12.58 6.54
C ALA A 620 -4.24 11.85 7.57
N ALA A 621 -5.51 12.23 7.68
CA ALA A 621 -6.48 11.55 8.55
C ALA A 621 -6.74 10.12 8.08
N LEU A 622 -6.91 9.90 6.77
CA LEU A 622 -7.07 8.56 6.21
C LEU A 622 -5.86 7.67 6.53
N LYS A 623 -4.64 8.15 6.29
CA LYS A 623 -3.42 7.40 6.63
C LYS A 623 -3.35 7.05 8.12
N MET A 624 -3.74 7.97 9.00
CA MET A 624 -3.76 7.72 10.45
C MET A 624 -4.82 6.68 10.83
N VAL A 625 -6.02 6.77 10.28
CA VAL A 625 -7.10 5.80 10.54
C VAL A 625 -6.71 4.40 10.06
N LEU A 626 -6.12 4.29 8.86
CA LEU A 626 -5.60 3.02 8.33
C LEU A 626 -4.42 2.50 9.17
N ALA A 627 -3.59 3.36 9.75
CA ALA A 627 -2.48 2.93 10.59
C ALA A 627 -2.90 2.52 12.01
N ALA A 628 -3.94 3.15 12.58
CA ALA A 628 -4.27 3.02 13.99
C ALA A 628 -5.03 1.73 14.36
N ARG A 629 -5.69 1.07 13.40
CA ARG A 629 -6.36 -0.21 13.62
C ARG A 629 -6.51 -0.98 12.31
N GLN A 630 -5.75 -2.06 12.16
CA GLN A 630 -5.98 -3.06 11.10
C GLN A 630 -7.38 -3.66 11.35
N PRO A 631 -8.28 -3.79 10.37
CA PRO A 631 -9.61 -4.38 10.59
C PRO A 631 -9.52 -5.85 11.02
N ARG A 632 -10.52 -6.33 11.80
CA ARG A 632 -10.52 -7.73 12.29
C ARG A 632 -10.64 -8.72 11.14
N ASP A 633 -11.39 -8.32 10.12
CA ASP A 633 -11.45 -8.98 8.83
C ASP A 633 -11.42 -7.96 7.68
N HIS A 634 -10.52 -8.15 6.74
CA HIS A 634 -10.41 -7.29 5.56
C HIS A 634 -11.61 -7.53 4.61
N GLU A 635 -12.22 -8.71 4.65
CA GLU A 635 -13.37 -9.04 3.80
C GLU A 635 -14.61 -8.22 4.16
N ASP A 636 -14.87 -8.00 5.45
CA ASP A 636 -15.99 -7.17 5.90
C ASP A 636 -15.81 -5.70 5.51
N MET A 637 -14.56 -5.20 5.54
CA MET A 637 -14.27 -3.82 5.15
C MET A 637 -14.45 -3.56 3.66
N ILE A 638 -14.12 -4.55 2.81
CA ILE A 638 -14.37 -4.53 1.37
C ILE A 638 -15.87 -4.32 1.09
N LYS A 639 -16.75 -4.89 1.94
CA LYS A 639 -18.21 -4.75 1.80
C LYS A 639 -18.75 -3.48 2.44
N LEU A 640 -18.29 -3.14 3.65
CA LEU A 640 -18.83 -2.04 4.46
C LEU A 640 -18.42 -0.64 3.97
N VAL A 641 -17.17 -0.44 3.57
CA VAL A 641 -16.66 0.89 3.18
C VAL A 641 -17.37 1.41 1.93
N PRO A 642 -17.53 0.65 0.83
CA PRO A 642 -18.34 1.07 -0.32
C PRO A 642 -19.77 1.48 0.03
N VAL A 643 -20.44 0.68 0.88
CA VAL A 643 -21.82 0.97 1.31
C VAL A 643 -21.87 2.31 2.05
N GLU A 644 -20.87 2.57 2.89
CA GLU A 644 -20.78 3.81 3.64
C GLU A 644 -20.34 4.99 2.79
N ILE A 645 -19.46 4.82 1.80
CA ILE A 645 -19.18 5.85 0.79
C ILE A 645 -20.47 6.25 0.07
N LEU A 646 -21.32 5.28 -0.28
CA LEU A 646 -22.60 5.55 -0.93
C LEU A 646 -23.63 6.19 0.01
N SER A 647 -23.70 5.80 1.29
CA SER A 647 -24.67 6.32 2.26
C SER A 647 -24.52 7.83 2.50
N GLN A 648 -23.30 8.34 2.41
CA GLN A 648 -22.97 9.75 2.69
C GLN A 648 -23.37 10.74 1.59
N THR A 649 -23.80 10.26 0.43
CA THR A 649 -24.27 11.12 -0.68
C THR A 649 -25.66 11.73 -0.44
N ASP A 650 -26.50 11.09 0.40
CA ASP A 650 -27.85 11.56 0.73
C ASP A 650 -27.84 12.83 1.62
N LEU A 651 -26.69 13.19 2.23
CA LEU A 651 -26.54 14.37 3.09
C LEU A 651 -26.23 15.67 2.32
N ARG A 652 -26.08 15.63 0.99
CA ARG A 652 -25.91 16.83 0.15
C ARG A 652 -27.26 17.50 -0.11
N SER A 653 -27.86 18.12 0.92
CA SER A 653 -28.99 19.04 0.73
C SER A 653 -28.57 20.50 0.51
N PHE A 654 -27.27 20.83 0.49
CA PHE A 654 -26.79 22.20 0.30
C PHE A 654 -25.59 22.29 -0.67
N ARG A 655 -25.92 22.71 -1.90
CA ARG A 655 -25.15 23.55 -2.84
C ARG A 655 -23.70 23.17 -3.19
N ILE A 656 -23.52 22.77 -4.45
CA ILE A 656 -22.69 23.36 -5.52
C ILE A 656 -22.34 22.24 -6.51
N ASP A 657 -22.46 22.54 -7.79
CA ASP A 657 -22.29 21.68 -8.97
C ASP A 657 -20.85 21.14 -9.18
N SER A 658 -20.16 20.73 -8.13
CA SER A 658 -18.84 20.08 -8.19
C SER A 658 -18.95 18.60 -7.81
N HIS A 659 -18.97 17.74 -8.82
CA HIS A 659 -18.73 16.32 -8.63
C HIS A 659 -17.22 16.09 -8.67
N SER A 660 -16.60 15.84 -7.51
CA SER A 660 -15.20 15.42 -7.46
C SER A 660 -15.05 14.07 -8.17
N MET A 661 -14.11 14.00 -9.10
CA MET A 661 -13.77 12.77 -9.82
C MET A 661 -12.59 12.03 -9.19
N ASP A 662 -11.96 12.61 -8.17
CA ASP A 662 -10.71 12.11 -7.61
C ASP A 662 -10.94 10.80 -6.84
N ALA A 663 -10.43 9.70 -7.39
CA ALA A 663 -10.46 8.38 -6.77
C ALA A 663 -9.20 8.08 -5.95
N THR A 664 -8.23 9.00 -5.86
CA THR A 664 -6.92 8.74 -5.25
C THR A 664 -7.02 8.22 -3.82
N LEU A 665 -7.88 8.81 -2.98
CA LEU A 665 -8.08 8.35 -1.61
C LEU A 665 -8.79 6.99 -1.51
N ILE A 666 -9.66 6.68 -2.47
CA ILE A 666 -10.35 5.38 -2.56
C ILE A 666 -9.34 4.32 -3.01
N HIS A 667 -8.47 4.63 -3.97
CA HIS A 667 -7.34 3.78 -4.35
C HIS A 667 -6.39 3.59 -3.17
N ALA A 668 -6.07 4.63 -2.39
CA ALA A 668 -5.20 4.51 -1.22
C ALA A 668 -5.80 3.59 -0.15
N TRP A 669 -7.11 3.67 0.09
CA TRP A 669 -7.81 2.71 0.95
C TRP A 669 -7.78 1.30 0.36
N PHE A 670 -8.10 1.13 -0.92
CA PHE A 670 -8.15 -0.20 -1.53
C PHE A 670 -6.76 -0.84 -1.63
N GLN A 671 -5.73 -0.07 -1.91
CA GLN A 671 -4.33 -0.50 -1.88
C GLN A 671 -3.90 -0.94 -0.48
N TYR A 672 -4.40 -0.27 0.57
CA TYR A 672 -4.16 -0.72 1.94
C TYR A 672 -4.83 -2.07 2.22
N VAL A 673 -6.07 -2.27 1.77
CA VAL A 673 -6.84 -3.50 2.02
C VAL A 673 -6.35 -4.66 1.15
N LYS A 674 -5.92 -4.38 -0.08
CA LYS A 674 -5.49 -5.33 -1.11
C LYS A 674 -4.23 -4.83 -1.84
N PRO A 675 -3.08 -4.78 -1.15
CA PRO A 675 -1.82 -4.33 -1.76
C PRO A 675 -1.40 -5.20 -2.95
N GLU A 676 -1.79 -6.47 -2.97
CA GLU A 676 -1.50 -7.44 -4.04
C GLU A 676 -2.01 -7.04 -5.43
N PHE A 677 -2.93 -6.06 -5.53
CA PHE A 677 -3.46 -5.57 -6.80
C PHE A 677 -2.77 -4.31 -7.33
N TYR A 678 -1.77 -3.78 -6.63
CA TYR A 678 -1.07 -2.56 -7.01
C TYR A 678 0.43 -2.79 -7.18
N ASN A 679 1.07 -2.06 -8.10
CA ASN A 679 2.55 -2.06 -8.21
C ASN A 679 3.18 -1.08 -7.20
N GLU A 680 4.51 -1.09 -7.15
CA GLU A 680 5.31 -0.15 -6.35
C GLU A 680 5.04 1.32 -6.68
N LYS A 681 4.51 1.62 -7.87
CA LYS A 681 4.12 2.97 -8.31
C LYS A 681 2.67 3.34 -7.93
N GLY A 682 1.93 2.46 -7.26
CA GLY A 682 0.54 2.68 -6.86
C GLY A 682 -0.48 2.58 -7.99
N ALA A 683 -0.11 2.01 -9.14
CA ALA A 683 -1.05 1.73 -10.22
C ALA A 683 -1.64 0.32 -10.06
N PHE A 684 -2.94 0.20 -10.31
CA PHE A 684 -3.66 -1.06 -10.28
C PHE A 684 -3.21 -1.97 -11.44
N ILE A 685 -2.86 -3.23 -11.15
CA ILE A 685 -2.31 -4.17 -12.14
C ILE A 685 -3.14 -5.45 -12.29
N ALA A 686 -4.25 -5.62 -11.55
CA ALA A 686 -4.82 -6.96 -11.37
C ALA A 686 -5.20 -7.62 -12.72
N PRO A 687 -4.56 -8.75 -13.09
CA PRO A 687 -4.91 -9.51 -14.27
C PRO A 687 -6.18 -10.32 -14.00
N SER A 688 -7.06 -10.38 -15.00
CA SER A 688 -8.39 -11.00 -15.00
C SER A 688 -8.43 -12.46 -14.52
N ASP A 689 -7.28 -13.12 -14.39
CA ASP A 689 -7.14 -14.56 -14.13
C ASP A 689 -6.83 -14.93 -12.66
N ARG A 690 -6.62 -13.97 -11.76
CA ARG A 690 -6.50 -14.29 -10.33
C ARG A 690 -7.87 -14.66 -9.74
N SER A 691 -7.97 -15.84 -9.13
CA SER A 691 -9.18 -16.31 -8.43
C SER A 691 -9.67 -15.32 -7.37
N GLU A 692 -8.76 -14.67 -6.65
CA GLU A 692 -9.08 -13.63 -5.67
C GLU A 692 -9.71 -12.39 -6.32
N TYR A 693 -9.26 -11.99 -7.53
CA TYR A 693 -9.86 -10.88 -8.28
C TYR A 693 -11.32 -11.17 -8.64
N LYS A 694 -11.61 -12.43 -9.02
CA LYS A 694 -12.96 -12.86 -9.36
C LYS A 694 -13.91 -12.78 -8.16
N ILE A 695 -13.48 -13.25 -6.98
CA ILE A 695 -14.32 -13.25 -5.76
C ILE A 695 -14.79 -11.84 -5.41
N TRP A 696 -13.88 -10.87 -5.30
CA TRP A 696 -14.29 -9.51 -4.94
C TRP A 696 -14.92 -8.76 -6.12
N GLY A 697 -14.51 -9.04 -7.36
CA GLY A 697 -15.13 -8.49 -8.57
C GLY A 697 -16.61 -8.87 -8.65
N ASP A 698 -16.93 -10.13 -8.40
CA ASP A 698 -18.32 -10.61 -8.31
C ASP A 698 -19.07 -9.91 -7.17
N THR A 699 -18.46 -9.76 -6.00
CA THR A 699 -19.05 -9.03 -4.86
C THR A 699 -19.38 -7.57 -5.23
N PHE A 700 -18.47 -6.86 -5.91
CA PHE A 700 -18.61 -5.43 -6.21
C PHE A 700 -19.61 -5.17 -7.35
N PHE A 701 -19.44 -5.89 -8.46
CA PHE A 701 -20.12 -5.60 -9.70
C PHE A 701 -21.39 -6.43 -9.88
N ARG A 702 -21.41 -7.69 -9.45
CA ARG A 702 -22.60 -8.57 -9.60
C ARG A 702 -23.53 -8.51 -8.40
N GLU A 703 -23.02 -8.76 -7.19
CA GLU A 703 -23.84 -8.86 -5.98
C GLU A 703 -24.37 -7.49 -5.53
N HIS A 704 -23.47 -6.52 -5.32
CA HIS A 704 -23.84 -5.20 -4.83
C HIS A 704 -24.12 -4.16 -5.91
N ARG A 705 -23.70 -4.43 -7.16
CA ARG A 705 -23.86 -3.54 -8.32
C ARG A 705 -23.43 -2.12 -7.99
N PHE A 706 -22.27 -1.98 -7.33
CA PHE A 706 -21.82 -0.71 -6.79
C PHE A 706 -21.66 0.36 -7.86
N LEU A 707 -21.34 0.00 -9.11
CA LEU A 707 -21.22 0.95 -10.22
C LEU A 707 -22.57 1.65 -10.49
N HIS A 708 -23.65 0.89 -10.62
CA HIS A 708 -25.01 1.42 -10.77
C HIS A 708 -25.40 2.31 -9.59
N ARG A 709 -25.15 1.86 -8.37
CA ARG A 709 -25.49 2.63 -7.16
C ARG A 709 -24.67 3.92 -7.06
N ALA A 710 -23.39 3.88 -7.41
CA ALA A 710 -22.50 5.05 -7.41
C ALA A 710 -22.97 6.10 -8.42
N VAL A 711 -23.25 5.68 -9.64
CA VAL A 711 -23.77 6.55 -10.70
C VAL A 711 -25.15 7.11 -10.32
N SER A 712 -26.05 6.26 -9.82
CA SER A 712 -27.41 6.66 -9.42
C SER A 712 -27.41 7.71 -8.30
N ARG A 713 -26.46 7.59 -7.36
CA ARG A 713 -26.24 8.51 -6.25
C ARG A 713 -25.29 9.68 -6.58
N ARG A 714 -24.85 9.83 -7.82
CA ARG A 714 -23.88 10.85 -8.27
C ARG A 714 -22.56 10.84 -7.50
N CYS A 715 -22.14 9.67 -7.01
CA CYS A 715 -20.84 9.47 -6.36
C CYS A 715 -19.74 9.24 -7.41
N HIS A 716 -19.30 10.32 -8.05
CA HIS A 716 -18.44 10.22 -9.23
C HIS A 716 -17.03 9.70 -8.92
N SER A 717 -16.42 10.08 -7.80
CA SER A 717 -15.11 9.54 -7.37
C SER A 717 -15.14 8.03 -7.18
N PHE A 718 -16.23 7.49 -6.60
CA PHE A 718 -16.39 6.06 -6.44
C PHE A 718 -16.71 5.35 -7.76
N ALA A 719 -17.48 5.97 -8.65
CA ALA A 719 -17.68 5.44 -10.01
C ALA A 719 -16.37 5.40 -10.81
N THR A 720 -15.53 6.44 -10.71
CA THR A 720 -14.17 6.49 -11.27
C THR A 720 -13.35 5.31 -10.81
N PHE A 721 -13.25 5.12 -9.49
CA PHE A 721 -12.54 3.99 -8.89
C PHE A 721 -13.04 2.63 -9.41
N LEU A 722 -14.36 2.44 -9.50
CA LEU A 722 -14.94 1.20 -10.01
C LEU A 722 -14.61 0.96 -11.50
N MET A 723 -14.55 2.02 -12.30
CA MET A 723 -14.10 1.91 -13.70
C MET A 723 -12.60 1.65 -13.82
N ASP A 724 -11.78 2.12 -12.87
CA ASP A 724 -10.34 1.86 -12.84
C ASP A 724 -10.00 0.39 -12.53
N ILE A 725 -10.80 -0.27 -11.68
CA ILE A 725 -10.53 -1.64 -11.22
C ILE A 725 -11.34 -2.71 -11.96
N GLY A 726 -12.40 -2.35 -12.68
CA GLY A 726 -13.34 -3.28 -13.30
C GLY A 726 -12.83 -3.83 -14.65
N SER A 727 -12.89 -5.14 -14.83
CA SER A 727 -12.66 -5.78 -16.13
C SER A 727 -13.79 -5.48 -17.11
N GLU A 728 -13.57 -5.70 -18.41
CA GLU A 728 -14.58 -5.47 -19.44
C GLU A 728 -15.90 -6.21 -19.14
N ASP A 729 -15.83 -7.44 -18.64
CA ASP A 729 -17.00 -8.25 -18.29
C ASP A 729 -17.80 -7.66 -17.12
N TYR A 730 -17.11 -7.12 -16.12
CA TYR A 730 -17.75 -6.55 -14.93
C TYR A 730 -18.43 -5.21 -15.19
N LEU A 731 -17.85 -4.39 -16.08
CA LEU A 731 -18.43 -3.10 -16.44
C LEU A 731 -19.71 -3.24 -17.31
N GLN A 732 -19.94 -4.41 -17.90
CA GLN A 732 -21.11 -4.75 -18.70
C GLN A 732 -22.27 -5.36 -17.91
N VAL A 733 -22.10 -5.61 -16.61
CA VAL A 733 -23.17 -6.14 -15.77
C VAL A 733 -24.37 -5.20 -15.81
N GLN A 734 -25.55 -5.76 -16.09
CA GLN A 734 -26.81 -5.02 -16.13
C GLN A 734 -27.49 -4.98 -14.77
N ASP A 735 -28.29 -3.94 -14.54
CA ASP A 735 -29.11 -3.76 -13.35
C ASP A 735 -30.37 -4.68 -13.37
N HIS A 736 -31.33 -4.48 -12.46
CA HIS A 736 -32.49 -5.37 -12.36
C HIS A 736 -33.49 -5.14 -13.52
N ASN A 737 -33.39 -3.98 -14.17
CA ASN A 737 -34.17 -3.61 -15.34
C ASN A 737 -33.44 -3.96 -16.65
N GLY A 738 -32.31 -4.67 -16.58
CA GLY A 738 -31.47 -4.95 -17.75
C GLY A 738 -30.66 -3.74 -18.22
N GLU A 739 -30.61 -2.67 -17.44
CA GLU A 739 -30.00 -1.42 -17.86
C GLU A 739 -28.50 -1.45 -17.56
N THR A 740 -27.69 -0.90 -18.45
CA THR A 740 -26.24 -0.72 -18.20
C THR A 740 -25.97 0.51 -17.34
N ALA A 741 -24.77 0.61 -16.77
CA ALA A 741 -24.36 1.79 -15.99
C ALA A 741 -24.46 3.12 -16.79
N LEU A 742 -24.36 3.05 -18.13
CA LEU A 742 -24.56 4.19 -19.02
C LEU A 742 -26.01 4.69 -19.01
N HIS A 743 -27.00 3.79 -18.97
CA HIS A 743 -28.41 4.18 -18.84
C HIS A 743 -28.65 4.95 -17.54
N ASP A 744 -28.15 4.42 -16.41
CA ASP A 744 -28.27 5.07 -15.10
C ASP A 744 -27.58 6.43 -15.07
N CYS A 745 -26.42 6.53 -15.73
CA CYS A 745 -25.69 7.79 -15.86
C CYS A 745 -26.58 8.83 -16.55
N ILE A 746 -27.11 8.50 -17.74
CA ILE A 746 -27.95 9.39 -18.55
C ILE A 746 -29.18 9.87 -17.77
N ARG A 747 -29.84 8.99 -17.00
CA ARG A 747 -31.01 9.38 -16.18
C ARG A 747 -30.66 10.36 -15.07
N LYS A 748 -29.44 10.34 -14.56
CA LYS A 748 -29.02 11.16 -13.42
C LYS A 748 -28.13 12.35 -13.77
N VAL A 749 -27.73 12.51 -15.04
CA VAL A 749 -27.00 13.70 -15.53
C VAL A 749 -27.72 14.98 -15.12
N CYS A 750 -26.94 16.00 -14.74
CA CYS A 750 -27.45 17.34 -14.43
C CYS A 750 -28.10 18.00 -15.64
N GLN A 751 -29.09 18.86 -15.41
CA GLN A 751 -29.65 19.70 -16.48
C GLN A 751 -28.62 20.79 -16.81
N GLY A 752 -27.86 20.63 -17.90
CA GLY A 752 -26.84 21.58 -18.37
C GLY A 752 -25.45 20.98 -18.62
N ASP A 753 -24.49 21.84 -18.99
CA ASP A 753 -23.11 21.46 -19.33
C ASP A 753 -22.26 21.19 -18.07
N CYS A 754 -22.52 20.07 -17.39
CA CYS A 754 -21.68 19.60 -16.30
C CYS A 754 -20.48 18.82 -16.85
N SER A 755 -19.27 19.37 -16.71
CA SER A 755 -18.02 18.75 -17.16
C SER A 755 -17.79 17.36 -16.54
N SER A 756 -18.09 17.19 -15.25
CA SER A 756 -17.96 15.90 -14.57
C SER A 756 -18.94 14.84 -15.09
N CYS A 757 -20.18 15.22 -15.41
CA CYS A 757 -21.14 14.28 -16.02
C CYS A 757 -20.73 13.92 -17.45
N MET A 758 -20.22 14.89 -18.22
CA MET A 758 -19.71 14.64 -19.57
C MET A 758 -18.53 13.68 -19.55
N TYR A 759 -17.58 13.91 -18.65
CA TYR A 759 -16.43 13.02 -18.47
C TYR A 759 -16.86 11.60 -18.09
N LEU A 760 -17.83 11.46 -17.17
CA LEU A 760 -18.35 10.14 -16.78
C LEU A 760 -18.99 9.40 -17.96
N VAL A 761 -19.79 10.10 -18.78
CA VAL A 761 -20.38 9.53 -20.00
C VAL A 761 -19.29 9.12 -21.00
N GLN A 762 -18.32 9.98 -21.28
CA GLN A 762 -17.22 9.65 -22.19
C GLN A 762 -16.40 8.47 -21.71
N ARG A 763 -16.10 8.41 -20.41
CA ARG A 763 -15.32 7.33 -19.83
C ARG A 763 -16.08 6.00 -19.88
N LEU A 764 -17.36 5.99 -19.53
CA LEU A 764 -18.20 4.79 -19.69
C LEU A 764 -18.30 4.35 -21.15
N LEU A 765 -18.31 5.27 -22.12
CA LEU A 765 -18.29 4.91 -23.54
C LEU A 765 -16.94 4.32 -23.99
N GLN A 766 -15.82 4.81 -23.43
CA GLN A 766 -14.49 4.27 -23.69
C GLN A 766 -14.30 2.89 -23.06
N CYS A 767 -14.86 2.67 -21.87
CA CYS A 767 -14.87 1.37 -21.19
C CYS A 767 -15.61 0.33 -22.05
N GLY A 768 -14.92 -0.76 -22.43
CA GLY A 768 -15.50 -1.84 -23.24
C GLY A 768 -15.66 -1.53 -24.73
N GLY A 769 -14.90 -0.57 -25.27
CA GLY A 769 -14.83 -0.30 -26.71
C GLY A 769 -16.15 0.13 -27.36
N GLY A 770 -16.97 0.91 -26.64
CA GLY A 770 -18.27 1.38 -27.13
C GLY A 770 -19.42 0.36 -27.05
N ARG A 771 -19.18 -0.87 -26.57
CA ARG A 771 -20.23 -1.91 -26.46
C ARG A 771 -21.37 -1.51 -25.53
N LEU A 772 -21.09 -0.76 -24.47
CA LEU A 772 -22.11 -0.30 -23.51
C LEU A 772 -23.21 0.55 -24.15
N ALA A 773 -22.93 1.24 -25.26
CA ALA A 773 -23.92 2.00 -26.03
C ALA A 773 -24.91 1.11 -26.81
N ASN A 774 -24.63 -0.19 -26.92
CA ASN A 774 -25.32 -1.13 -27.80
C ASN A 774 -26.05 -2.26 -27.04
N ILE A 775 -25.99 -2.27 -25.71
CA ILE A 775 -26.68 -3.26 -24.87
C ILE A 775 -28.07 -2.71 -24.52
N PRO A 776 -29.17 -3.40 -24.90
CA PRO A 776 -30.51 -2.94 -24.59
C PRO A 776 -30.95 -3.30 -23.17
N SER A 777 -31.87 -2.50 -22.62
CA SER A 777 -32.59 -2.82 -21.37
C SER A 777 -33.56 -3.99 -21.55
N ASN A 778 -34.21 -4.43 -20.46
CA ASN A 778 -35.29 -5.43 -20.53
C ASN A 778 -36.47 -4.97 -21.41
N ASN A 779 -36.61 -3.67 -21.63
CA ASN A 779 -37.62 -3.08 -22.53
C ASN A 779 -37.13 -2.97 -23.98
N GLY A 780 -35.92 -3.44 -24.31
CA GLY A 780 -35.31 -3.25 -25.63
C GLY A 780 -34.74 -1.84 -25.83
N GLU A 781 -34.69 -1.00 -24.79
CA GLU A 781 -34.21 0.38 -24.93
C GLU A 781 -32.68 0.42 -24.89
N LEU A 782 -32.05 0.95 -25.95
CA LEU A 782 -30.63 1.35 -25.92
C LEU A 782 -30.42 2.65 -25.11
N PRO A 783 -29.18 2.94 -24.65
CA PRO A 783 -28.83 4.23 -24.04
C PRO A 783 -29.23 5.44 -24.87
N ALA A 784 -29.22 5.33 -26.20
CA ALA A 784 -29.72 6.35 -27.12
C ALA A 784 -31.21 6.69 -26.87
N HIS A 785 -32.08 5.70 -26.61
CA HIS A 785 -33.48 5.94 -26.27
C HIS A 785 -33.59 6.76 -24.97
N THR A 786 -32.86 6.36 -23.93
CA THR A 786 -32.85 7.06 -22.64
C THR A 786 -32.29 8.48 -22.77
N ALA A 787 -31.29 8.68 -23.62
CA ALA A 787 -30.71 9.98 -23.92
C ALA A 787 -31.72 10.90 -24.60
N MET A 788 -32.49 10.40 -25.57
CA MET A 788 -33.51 11.16 -26.30
C MET A 788 -34.71 11.54 -25.41
N MET A 789 -35.01 10.74 -24.38
CA MET A 789 -36.04 11.06 -23.37
C MET A 789 -35.62 12.17 -22.38
N ARG A 790 -34.33 12.51 -22.32
CA ARG A 790 -33.76 13.44 -21.34
C ARG A 790 -33.19 14.67 -22.03
N ASN A 791 -33.29 15.84 -21.41
CA ASN A 791 -32.62 17.04 -21.91
C ASN A 791 -31.15 17.08 -21.45
N ILE A 792 -30.31 16.21 -22.04
CA ILE A 792 -28.86 16.17 -21.77
C ILE A 792 -28.12 17.20 -22.65
N SER A 793 -26.85 17.49 -22.32
CA SER A 793 -26.03 18.37 -23.15
C SER A 793 -25.84 17.80 -24.56
N GLN A 794 -25.78 18.69 -25.57
CA GLN A 794 -25.59 18.28 -26.96
C GLN A 794 -24.28 17.50 -27.15
N ALA A 795 -23.24 17.84 -26.40
CA ALA A 795 -21.97 17.11 -26.43
C ALA A 795 -22.13 15.66 -25.95
N ALA A 796 -22.82 15.44 -24.83
CA ALA A 796 -23.08 14.10 -24.31
C ALA A 796 -23.97 13.30 -25.25
N LEU A 797 -24.99 13.93 -25.82
CA LEU A 797 -25.86 13.31 -26.82
C LEU A 797 -25.07 12.87 -28.05
N ARG A 798 -24.26 13.75 -28.64
CA ARG A 798 -23.40 13.39 -29.79
C ARG A 798 -22.46 12.24 -29.46
N ALA A 799 -21.84 12.24 -28.28
CA ALA A 799 -20.96 11.15 -27.86
C ALA A 799 -21.69 9.80 -27.82
N ILE A 800 -22.92 9.77 -27.29
CA ILE A 800 -23.74 8.55 -27.23
C ILE A 800 -24.17 8.11 -28.62
N LEU A 801 -24.71 9.02 -29.44
CA LEU A 801 -25.21 8.69 -30.78
C LEU A 801 -24.08 8.20 -31.70
N ASN A 802 -22.89 8.80 -31.64
CA ASN A 802 -21.73 8.37 -32.44
C ASN A 802 -21.21 6.98 -32.06
N ASN A 803 -21.49 6.49 -30.84
CA ASN A 803 -21.12 5.15 -30.38
C ASN A 803 -22.29 4.15 -30.49
N THR A 804 -23.47 4.61 -30.92
CA THR A 804 -24.64 3.76 -31.14
C THR A 804 -24.50 3.09 -32.50
N GLY A 805 -24.41 1.77 -32.53
CA GLY A 805 -24.23 0.99 -33.75
C GLY A 805 -25.46 1.02 -34.67
N ASP A 806 -26.65 0.80 -34.10
CA ASP A 806 -27.92 0.93 -34.81
C ASP A 806 -28.75 2.11 -34.27
N ILE A 807 -28.67 3.24 -34.97
CA ILE A 807 -29.40 4.47 -34.62
C ILE A 807 -30.92 4.32 -34.75
N ASN A 808 -31.38 3.31 -35.49
CA ASN A 808 -32.79 3.02 -35.75
C ASN A 808 -33.31 1.82 -34.95
N HIS A 809 -32.52 1.32 -33.98
CA HIS A 809 -32.90 0.21 -33.13
C HIS A 809 -34.29 0.44 -32.53
N ARG A 810 -35.13 -0.59 -32.51
CA ARG A 810 -36.50 -0.49 -32.02
C ARG A 810 -36.62 -1.22 -30.69
N ASP A 811 -37.19 -0.55 -29.71
CA ASP A 811 -37.51 -1.13 -28.41
C ASP A 811 -38.66 -2.17 -28.51
N ASN A 812 -39.06 -2.78 -27.39
CA ASN A 812 -40.13 -3.77 -27.36
C ASN A 812 -41.51 -3.22 -27.77
N SER A 813 -41.68 -1.89 -27.77
CA SER A 813 -42.87 -1.20 -28.28
C SER A 813 -42.76 -0.83 -29.77
N GLY A 814 -41.64 -1.17 -30.40
CA GLY A 814 -41.31 -0.84 -31.77
C GLY A 814 -40.82 0.61 -31.94
N GLU A 815 -40.62 1.34 -30.85
CA GLU A 815 -40.21 2.74 -30.86
C GLU A 815 -38.69 2.85 -31.02
N SER A 816 -38.25 3.66 -31.99
CA SER A 816 -36.83 4.00 -32.19
C SER A 816 -36.40 5.19 -31.32
N PRO A 817 -35.08 5.53 -31.22
CA PRO A 817 -34.64 6.73 -30.49
C PRO A 817 -35.32 8.01 -30.98
N LEU A 818 -35.68 8.05 -32.27
CA LEU A 818 -36.43 9.16 -32.87
C LEU A 818 -37.85 9.30 -32.28
N HIS A 819 -38.52 8.19 -31.97
CA HIS A 819 -39.85 8.18 -31.33
C HIS A 819 -39.80 8.69 -29.88
N LYS A 820 -38.68 8.49 -29.20
CA LYS A 820 -38.47 8.87 -27.78
C LYS A 820 -37.95 10.30 -27.59
N ALA A 821 -37.73 11.05 -28.68
CA ALA A 821 -37.23 12.42 -28.61
C ALA A 821 -38.18 13.31 -27.80
N MET A 822 -37.65 14.00 -26.78
CA MET A 822 -38.41 14.93 -25.93
C MET A 822 -38.08 16.41 -26.16
N SER A 823 -37.00 16.72 -26.88
CA SER A 823 -36.59 18.11 -27.17
C SER A 823 -36.27 18.33 -28.64
N ALA A 824 -36.58 19.53 -29.14
CA ALA A 824 -36.24 19.94 -30.51
C ALA A 824 -34.72 19.97 -30.75
N ASP A 825 -33.94 20.36 -29.73
CA ASP A 825 -32.48 20.35 -29.80
C ASP A 825 -31.93 18.92 -29.88
N GLY A 826 -32.48 17.97 -29.11
CA GLY A 826 -32.10 16.57 -29.19
C GLY A 826 -32.45 15.97 -30.55
N LEU A 827 -33.63 16.31 -31.08
CA LEU A 827 -34.06 15.93 -32.42
C LEU A 827 -33.09 16.46 -33.49
N ARG A 828 -32.72 17.76 -33.42
CA ARG A 828 -31.78 18.37 -34.36
C ARG A 828 -30.44 17.63 -34.38
N VAL A 829 -29.89 17.29 -33.20
CA VAL A 829 -28.64 16.52 -33.08
C VAL A 829 -28.78 15.11 -33.65
N LEU A 830 -29.92 14.45 -33.43
CA LEU A 830 -30.19 13.14 -34.02
C LEU A 830 -30.22 13.21 -35.55
N LEU A 831 -30.90 14.22 -36.11
CA LEU A 831 -31.03 14.45 -37.55
C LEU A 831 -29.73 14.87 -38.26
N GLU A 832 -28.67 15.24 -37.53
CA GLU A 832 -27.32 15.38 -38.10
C GLU A 832 -26.84 14.04 -38.70
N ASN A 833 -27.33 12.91 -38.20
CA ASN A 833 -27.04 11.58 -38.72
C ASN A 833 -27.96 11.24 -39.89
N LYS A 834 -27.41 11.20 -41.11
CA LYS A 834 -28.15 10.89 -42.35
C LYS A 834 -28.73 9.47 -42.41
N SER A 835 -28.35 8.58 -41.51
CA SER A 835 -28.82 7.19 -41.42
C SER A 835 -30.13 7.03 -40.67
N VAL A 836 -30.66 8.09 -40.05
CA VAL A 836 -31.92 8.04 -39.30
C VAL A 836 -33.09 7.78 -40.24
N ASP A 837 -33.86 6.73 -39.95
CA ASP A 837 -35.08 6.38 -40.68
C ASP A 837 -36.27 7.17 -40.12
N LEU A 838 -36.64 8.22 -40.85
CA LEU A 838 -37.78 9.09 -40.54
C LEU A 838 -39.14 8.41 -40.71
N PHE A 839 -39.21 7.34 -41.51
CA PHE A 839 -40.44 6.60 -41.78
C PHE A 839 -40.59 5.36 -40.90
N SER A 840 -39.66 5.15 -39.96
CA SER A 840 -39.75 4.09 -38.97
C SER A 840 -41.09 4.16 -38.23
N THR A 841 -41.72 3.00 -38.05
CA THR A 841 -43.03 2.89 -37.40
C THR A 841 -42.92 2.13 -36.08
N ASN A 842 -43.75 2.46 -35.11
CA ASN A 842 -43.89 1.68 -33.87
C ASN A 842 -44.78 0.44 -34.06
N ASN A 843 -45.00 -0.37 -33.01
CA ASN A 843 -45.86 -1.57 -33.10
C ASN A 843 -47.35 -1.25 -33.38
N LYS A 844 -47.77 0.01 -33.26
CA LYS A 844 -49.09 0.50 -33.68
C LYS A 844 -49.14 0.91 -35.15
N GLY A 845 -48.01 0.81 -35.87
CA GLY A 845 -47.84 1.24 -37.25
C GLY A 845 -47.63 2.75 -37.40
N GLN A 846 -47.50 3.50 -36.31
CA GLN A 846 -47.39 4.96 -36.30
C GLN A 846 -45.97 5.41 -36.61
N THR A 847 -45.79 6.32 -37.56
CA THR A 847 -44.54 7.07 -37.75
C THR A 847 -44.32 8.04 -36.58
N VAL A 848 -43.09 8.53 -36.37
CA VAL A 848 -42.80 9.55 -35.34
C VAL A 848 -43.70 10.78 -35.47
N PHE A 849 -43.93 11.23 -36.71
CA PHE A 849 -44.81 12.36 -36.98
C PHE A 849 -46.23 12.10 -36.47
N SER A 850 -46.80 10.91 -36.72
CA SER A 850 -48.14 10.54 -36.22
C SER A 850 -48.17 10.21 -34.72
N ALA A 851 -47.12 9.58 -34.18
CA ALA A 851 -47.00 9.22 -32.77
C ALA A 851 -46.90 10.46 -31.86
N SER A 852 -46.27 11.53 -32.36
CA SER A 852 -46.20 12.82 -31.66
C SER A 852 -47.56 13.53 -31.52
N ILE A 853 -48.52 13.17 -32.38
CA ILE A 853 -49.90 13.69 -32.36
C ILE A 853 -50.78 12.78 -31.50
N GLY A 854 -50.61 11.46 -31.59
CA GLY A 854 -51.50 10.43 -31.03
C GLY A 854 -51.60 10.32 -29.49
N ASP A 855 -52.57 9.51 -29.04
CA ASP A 855 -52.93 9.27 -27.62
C ASP A 855 -51.81 8.59 -26.78
N SER A 856 -50.79 8.04 -27.44
CA SER A 856 -49.66 7.32 -26.84
C SER A 856 -48.76 8.20 -25.97
N PHE A 857 -48.80 9.53 -26.13
CA PHE A 857 -47.95 10.48 -25.41
C PHE A 857 -48.43 10.75 -23.96
N LYS A 858 -49.52 10.12 -23.52
CA LYS A 858 -50.18 10.38 -22.23
C LYS A 858 -49.41 9.96 -20.97
N ILE A 859 -48.31 9.22 -21.06
CA ILE A 859 -47.79 8.47 -19.90
C ILE A 859 -46.49 9.01 -19.30
N ILE A 860 -45.72 9.91 -19.94
CA ILE A 860 -44.41 10.29 -19.40
C ILE A 860 -44.28 11.81 -19.19
N ASN A 861 -44.71 12.22 -18.00
CA ASN A 861 -44.43 13.48 -17.29
C ASN A 861 -45.00 14.80 -17.82
N ALA A 862 -45.82 15.41 -16.96
CA ALA A 862 -46.50 16.69 -17.07
C ALA A 862 -45.56 17.93 -17.01
N THR A 863 -44.33 17.85 -17.52
CA THR A 863 -43.41 19.00 -17.50
C THR A 863 -42.43 18.92 -18.67
N LEU A 864 -42.50 19.93 -19.55
CA LEU A 864 -41.66 20.20 -20.74
C LEU A 864 -42.17 19.66 -22.09
N ALA A 865 -43.05 20.46 -22.68
CA ALA A 865 -43.15 20.83 -24.11
C ALA A 865 -42.35 20.01 -25.14
N PHE A 866 -43.01 19.03 -25.77
CA PHE A 866 -42.77 18.81 -27.20
C PHE A 866 -43.48 19.95 -27.95
N ASN A 867 -42.69 20.96 -28.28
CA ASN A 867 -43.08 22.21 -28.92
C ASN A 867 -43.41 21.93 -30.41
N ILE A 868 -44.30 22.70 -31.03
CA ILE A 868 -44.58 22.61 -32.48
C ILE A 868 -43.30 22.58 -33.33
N ASN A 869 -42.24 23.24 -32.84
CA ASN A 869 -40.89 23.26 -33.38
C ASN A 869 -40.32 21.88 -33.73
N ALA A 870 -40.66 20.82 -32.99
CA ALA A 870 -40.15 19.48 -33.30
C ALA A 870 -40.88 18.85 -34.51
N VAL A 871 -42.18 19.12 -34.67
CA VAL A 871 -42.95 18.74 -35.86
C VAL A 871 -42.47 19.54 -37.08
N GLU A 872 -42.17 20.83 -36.88
CA GLU A 872 -41.58 21.69 -37.90
C GLU A 872 -40.21 21.18 -38.35
N HIS A 873 -39.31 20.82 -37.43
CA HIS A 873 -38.00 20.26 -37.80
C HIS A 873 -38.09 18.91 -38.50
N LEU A 874 -39.03 18.03 -38.12
CA LEU A 874 -39.28 16.80 -38.87
C LEU A 874 -39.80 17.10 -40.29
N PHE A 875 -40.65 18.11 -40.43
CA PHE A 875 -41.17 18.54 -41.73
C PHE A 875 -40.08 19.18 -42.60
N GLU A 876 -39.21 20.01 -42.03
CA GLU A 876 -38.04 20.60 -42.71
C GLU A 876 -37.09 19.51 -43.20
N ALA A 877 -36.91 18.44 -42.44
CA ALA A 877 -36.07 17.30 -42.82
C ALA A 877 -36.72 16.44 -43.93
N GLU A 878 -38.02 16.15 -43.83
CA GLU A 878 -38.76 15.37 -44.84
C GLU A 878 -40.25 15.77 -44.89
N PRO A 879 -40.66 16.61 -45.87
CA PRO A 879 -42.04 17.10 -45.98
C PRO A 879 -43.08 16.01 -46.23
N ARG A 880 -42.70 14.86 -46.79
CA ARG A 880 -43.64 13.76 -47.08
C ARG A 880 -44.28 13.18 -45.83
N LEU A 881 -43.64 13.32 -44.66
CA LEU A 881 -44.17 12.85 -43.38
C LEU A 881 -45.54 13.46 -43.05
N ALA A 882 -45.83 14.68 -43.51
CA ALA A 882 -47.08 15.38 -43.22
C ALA A 882 -48.34 14.69 -43.80
N TRP A 883 -48.18 13.95 -44.91
CA TRP A 883 -49.30 13.30 -45.62
C TRP A 883 -49.16 11.79 -45.78
N THR A 884 -48.04 11.21 -45.33
CA THR A 884 -47.84 9.77 -45.36
C THR A 884 -48.80 9.09 -44.36
N PRO A 885 -49.67 8.17 -44.80
CA PRO A 885 -50.52 7.40 -43.91
C PRO A 885 -49.68 6.44 -43.08
N ASP A 886 -50.04 6.26 -41.81
CA ASP A 886 -49.41 5.28 -40.95
C ASP A 886 -49.75 3.84 -41.37
N ALA A 887 -48.96 2.87 -40.93
CA ALA A 887 -49.18 1.45 -41.18
C ALA A 887 -50.19 0.83 -40.20
N SER A 888 -50.97 1.65 -39.48
CA SER A 888 -52.01 1.15 -38.58
C SER A 888 -53.16 0.53 -39.37
N ARG A 889 -54.03 -0.23 -38.70
CA ARG A 889 -55.23 -0.81 -39.33
C ARG A 889 -56.14 0.24 -39.97
N GLU A 890 -56.13 1.47 -39.46
CA GLU A 890 -56.97 2.57 -39.94
C GLU A 890 -56.28 3.33 -41.10
N GLY A 891 -54.96 3.20 -41.26
CA GLY A 891 -54.18 3.85 -42.32
C GLY A 891 -54.21 5.38 -42.24
N PHE A 892 -54.27 5.93 -41.04
CA PHE A 892 -54.55 7.34 -40.80
C PHE A 892 -53.34 8.23 -41.11
N THR A 893 -53.62 9.39 -41.73
CA THR A 893 -52.62 10.45 -41.90
C THR A 893 -52.48 11.26 -40.60
N PRO A 894 -51.40 12.03 -40.43
CA PRO A 894 -51.24 12.94 -39.27
C PRO A 894 -52.46 13.84 -39.02
N LEU A 895 -53.12 14.33 -40.08
CA LEU A 895 -54.32 15.16 -39.97
C LEU A 895 -55.53 14.37 -39.41
N HIS A 896 -55.67 13.07 -39.72
CA HIS A 896 -56.71 12.22 -39.12
C HIS A 896 -56.52 12.09 -37.61
N HIS A 897 -55.29 11.86 -37.16
CA HIS A 897 -54.98 11.78 -35.72
C HIS A 897 -55.26 13.11 -35.01
N ALA A 898 -54.88 14.23 -35.61
CA ALA A 898 -55.11 15.56 -35.03
C ALA A 898 -56.61 15.87 -34.88
N MET A 899 -57.41 15.61 -35.92
CA MET A 899 -58.85 15.87 -35.90
C MET A 899 -59.59 14.93 -34.93
N LYS A 900 -59.27 13.63 -34.95
CA LYS A 900 -59.85 12.63 -34.02
C LYS A 900 -59.58 12.98 -32.56
N LEU A 901 -58.41 13.54 -32.25
CA LEU A 901 -58.11 13.99 -30.89
C LEU A 901 -58.82 15.29 -30.53
N LEU A 902 -58.91 16.28 -31.41
CA LEU A 902 -59.65 17.53 -31.13
C LEU A 902 -61.13 17.27 -30.76
N GLU A 903 -61.71 16.19 -31.28
CA GLU A 903 -63.06 15.72 -30.95
C GLU A 903 -63.17 15.03 -29.57
N SER A 904 -62.06 14.60 -28.98
CA SER A 904 -62.04 13.93 -27.68
C SER A 904 -62.31 14.90 -26.53
N LEU A 905 -63.36 14.61 -25.75
CA LEU A 905 -63.74 15.39 -24.56
C LEU A 905 -62.77 15.23 -23.37
N LYS A 906 -61.77 14.35 -23.47
CA LYS A 906 -60.86 14.00 -22.36
C LYS A 906 -59.53 14.78 -22.33
N LEU A 907 -59.30 15.72 -23.23
CA LEU A 907 -58.04 16.49 -23.32
C LEU A 907 -57.97 17.65 -22.32
N GLY A 908 -56.78 17.87 -21.75
CA GLY A 908 -56.49 19.09 -20.98
C GLY A 908 -56.41 20.35 -21.86
N SER A 909 -56.50 21.55 -21.27
CA SER A 909 -56.47 22.83 -22.01
C SER A 909 -55.19 23.00 -22.84
N TYR A 910 -54.03 22.65 -22.28
CA TYR A 910 -52.73 22.74 -22.93
C TYR A 910 -52.57 21.75 -24.10
N GLU A 911 -53.01 20.50 -23.93
CA GLU A 911 -52.94 19.48 -24.98
C GLU A 911 -53.82 19.84 -26.17
N ARG A 912 -55.01 20.38 -25.90
CA ARG A 912 -55.92 20.87 -26.94
C ARG A 912 -55.28 22.02 -27.74
N GLU A 913 -54.66 22.99 -27.07
CA GLU A 913 -53.97 24.10 -27.76
C GLU A 913 -52.81 23.59 -28.63
N ARG A 914 -52.03 22.62 -28.15
CA ARG A 914 -50.94 22.01 -28.92
C ARG A 914 -51.44 21.32 -30.20
N ILE A 915 -52.43 20.42 -30.08
CA ILE A 915 -52.98 19.68 -31.22
C ILE A 915 -53.62 20.64 -32.22
N HIS A 916 -54.27 21.70 -31.72
CA HIS A 916 -54.85 22.75 -32.54
C HIS A 916 -53.81 23.48 -33.40
N ARG A 917 -52.65 23.83 -32.84
CA ARG A 917 -51.54 24.42 -33.61
C ARG A 917 -50.99 23.46 -34.66
N VAL A 918 -50.87 22.16 -34.36
CA VAL A 918 -50.41 21.15 -35.33
C VAL A 918 -51.41 20.98 -36.48
N ALA A 919 -52.71 20.93 -36.20
CA ALA A 919 -53.74 20.87 -37.24
C ALA A 919 -53.70 22.11 -38.15
N LYS A 920 -53.53 23.31 -37.57
CA LYS A 920 -53.32 24.55 -38.31
C LYS A 920 -52.08 24.47 -39.21
N PHE A 921 -50.94 24.03 -38.67
CA PHE A 921 -49.70 23.86 -39.42
C PHE A 921 -49.86 22.92 -40.62
N LEU A 922 -50.50 21.76 -40.44
CA LEU A 922 -50.73 20.80 -41.53
C LEU A 922 -51.59 21.37 -42.68
N LEU A 923 -52.52 22.28 -42.36
CA LEU A 923 -53.37 22.94 -43.34
C LEU A 923 -52.72 24.15 -44.01
N THR A 924 -51.67 24.73 -43.41
CA THR A 924 -50.94 25.89 -43.95
C THR A 924 -49.53 25.57 -44.45
N CYS A 925 -49.09 24.31 -44.38
CA CYS A 925 -47.77 23.92 -44.87
C CYS A 925 -47.70 23.91 -46.40
N SER A 926 -46.48 23.94 -46.97
CA SER A 926 -46.27 23.92 -48.42
C SER A 926 -46.87 22.69 -49.12
N GLU A 927 -47.07 21.58 -48.38
CA GLU A 927 -47.65 20.34 -48.87
C GLU A 927 -49.15 20.21 -48.55
N ALA A 928 -49.84 21.27 -48.09
CA ALA A 928 -51.23 21.23 -47.64
C ALA A 928 -52.19 20.58 -48.67
N LYS A 929 -51.98 20.82 -49.97
CA LYS A 929 -52.76 20.16 -51.04
C LYS A 929 -52.63 18.64 -50.97
N ARG A 930 -51.42 18.10 -50.79
CA ARG A 930 -51.19 16.65 -50.67
C ARG A 930 -51.73 16.09 -49.35
N VAL A 931 -51.62 16.85 -48.26
CA VAL A 931 -52.22 16.49 -46.96
C VAL A 931 -53.73 16.30 -47.10
N LEU A 932 -54.42 17.24 -47.76
CA LEU A 932 -55.87 17.17 -47.97
C LEU A 932 -56.28 16.03 -48.90
N VAL A 933 -55.56 15.80 -50.01
CA VAL A 933 -55.82 14.66 -50.92
C VAL A 933 -55.62 13.33 -50.21
N ALA A 934 -54.55 13.18 -49.42
CA ALA A 934 -54.29 11.96 -48.67
C ALA A 934 -55.30 11.74 -47.53
N TYR A 935 -55.82 12.83 -46.96
CA TYR A 935 -56.91 12.80 -45.98
C TYR A 935 -58.23 12.34 -46.61
N GLU A 936 -58.60 12.94 -47.74
CA GLU A 936 -59.82 12.63 -48.49
C GLU A 936 -59.93 11.15 -48.86
N ALA A 937 -58.83 10.53 -49.28
CA ALA A 937 -58.81 9.14 -49.70
C ALA A 937 -59.25 8.14 -48.61
N ARG A 938 -59.31 8.55 -47.33
CA ARG A 938 -59.59 7.69 -46.18
C ARG A 938 -60.61 8.27 -45.19
N SER A 939 -61.33 9.31 -45.60
CA SER A 939 -62.27 10.05 -44.75
C SER A 939 -63.70 9.99 -45.27
N THR A 940 -64.68 10.09 -44.38
CA THR A 940 -66.09 10.22 -44.77
C THR A 940 -66.44 11.67 -45.13
N ASP A 941 -67.60 11.90 -45.76
CA ASP A 941 -68.12 13.26 -45.99
C ASP A 941 -68.26 14.09 -44.72
N ALA A 942 -68.64 13.45 -43.61
CA ALA A 942 -68.73 14.11 -42.32
C ALA A 942 -67.35 14.59 -41.83
N ASP A 943 -66.31 13.77 -41.98
CA ASP A 943 -64.95 14.12 -41.57
C ASP A 943 -64.37 15.26 -42.42
N ARG A 944 -64.62 15.24 -43.74
CA ARG A 944 -64.24 16.33 -44.65
C ARG A 944 -64.90 17.66 -44.29
N LYS A 945 -66.19 17.65 -43.92
CA LYS A 945 -66.91 18.85 -43.45
C LYS A 945 -66.30 19.43 -42.17
N LYS A 946 -65.91 18.59 -41.22
CA LYS A 946 -65.28 19.04 -39.96
C LYS A 946 -63.93 19.72 -40.19
N VAL A 947 -63.08 19.16 -41.07
CA VAL A 947 -61.80 19.80 -41.43
C VAL A 947 -62.03 21.16 -42.09
N ARG A 948 -63.02 21.26 -42.97
CA ARG A 948 -63.39 22.51 -43.63
C ARG A 948 -63.96 23.54 -42.66
N GLU A 949 -64.77 23.11 -41.69
CA GLU A 949 -65.28 23.96 -40.62
C GLU A 949 -64.16 24.46 -39.70
N PHE A 950 -63.20 23.60 -39.36
CA PHE A 950 -61.99 23.98 -38.63
C PHE A 950 -61.20 25.06 -39.37
N ALA A 951 -60.91 24.87 -40.66
CA ALA A 951 -60.20 25.85 -41.48
C ALA A 951 -60.95 27.20 -41.57
N ARG A 952 -62.28 27.17 -41.66
CA ARG A 952 -63.11 28.39 -41.66
C ARG A 952 -63.07 29.11 -40.31
N LYS A 953 -63.19 28.37 -39.21
CA LYS A 953 -63.15 28.94 -37.85
C LYS A 953 -61.79 29.58 -37.55
N GLU A 954 -60.71 28.99 -38.06
CA GLU A 954 -59.34 29.48 -37.92
C GLU A 954 -58.91 30.51 -38.97
N MET A 955 -59.82 30.91 -39.87
CA MET A 955 -59.57 31.88 -40.95
C MET A 955 -58.38 31.51 -41.86
N LEU A 956 -58.22 30.23 -42.19
CA LEU A 956 -57.13 29.73 -43.03
C LEU A 956 -57.47 29.87 -44.53
N GLN A 957 -57.40 31.09 -45.07
CA GLN A 957 -57.85 31.39 -46.44
C GLN A 957 -57.15 30.55 -47.52
N GLU A 958 -55.83 30.43 -47.46
CA GLU A 958 -55.06 29.64 -48.44
C GLU A 958 -55.46 28.15 -48.42
N ALA A 959 -55.75 27.60 -47.23
CA ALA A 959 -56.22 26.22 -47.10
C ALA A 959 -57.63 26.04 -47.68
N LEU A 960 -58.52 27.02 -47.48
CA LEU A 960 -59.88 27.03 -48.04
C LEU A 960 -59.84 27.13 -49.57
N ASP A 961 -58.98 27.97 -50.12
CA ASP A 961 -58.78 28.11 -51.56
C ASP A 961 -58.27 26.79 -52.16
N ILE A 962 -57.32 26.11 -51.51
CA ILE A 962 -56.86 24.77 -51.90
C ILE A 962 -58.01 23.76 -51.84
N MET A 963 -58.82 23.77 -50.78
CA MET A 963 -59.97 22.88 -50.62
C MET A 963 -61.01 23.09 -51.73
N ASP A 964 -61.28 24.32 -52.14
CA ASP A 964 -62.19 24.64 -53.25
C ASP A 964 -61.66 24.13 -54.59
N LEU A 965 -60.34 24.25 -54.79
CA LEU A 965 -59.66 23.78 -55.99
C LEU A 965 -59.72 22.26 -56.18
N ILE A 966 -59.85 21.50 -55.10
CA ILE A 966 -59.97 20.03 -55.10
C ILE A 966 -61.38 19.52 -54.76
N LEU A 967 -62.36 20.41 -54.62
CA LEU A 967 -63.74 20.09 -54.21
C LEU A 967 -63.89 19.41 -52.83
N PHE A 968 -62.96 19.65 -51.91
CA PHE A 968 -62.90 18.99 -50.60
C PHE A 968 -64.01 19.48 -49.67
N GLY A 969 -64.89 18.55 -49.25
CA GLY A 969 -65.97 18.80 -48.30
C GLY A 969 -67.17 19.58 -48.85
N LEU A 970 -67.29 19.68 -50.19
CA LEU A 970 -68.40 20.33 -50.90
C LEU A 970 -69.40 19.26 -51.38
N VAL A 971 -70.23 18.75 -50.47
CA VAL A 971 -71.46 18.01 -50.77
C VAL A 971 -72.58 18.42 -49.83
#